data_AF-A0A2V5T867-F1
#
_entry.id   AF-A0A2V5T867-F1
#
_cell.length_a   1.000
_cell.length_b   1.000
_cell.length_c   1.000
_cell.angle_alpha   90.00
_cell.angle_beta   90.00
_cell.angle_gamma   90.00
#
_symmetry.space_group_name_H-M   'P 1'
#
loop_
_entity.id
_entity.type
_entity.pdbx_description
1 polymer ?
#
loop_
_entity_poly.entity_id
_entity_poly.type
_entity_poly.pdbx_seq_one_letter_code
_entity_poly.pdbx_strand_id
1 'polypeptide(L)'
;SKKADPVATARGTDLITTMKQIVQVLKTGQVKITDVPAPIARPGFVLVRTVASVISAGTERMAVESGQKGLIGRAVEQPKLVKQVIQKARSEGVLNTLDAVRSKLDSLVGLGYSAAGTVIGVGDEVVDFHVGDRVACAGLGYASHAEALAVPKNLCARLPDNLSFESAAFSTLGAIALQGVRLAEPTLGESVVVIGLGLIGQLAAQILSANGCRVFGIDLEANKIELAQRLGADSGCAPDNNASQRVVEWSRGRGADAVLIAAATSSNEPVTLAGEISRPKGRVVAIGAVGLNIPRQTYYERELTFKISMSYGPGRYDPEYEERGHDYPYSHVRWTEGRNLEAFVDLLAARRVDVERLITHRFKAEDGERAYQLITGELNEAHLGVILQYDSDRATEGRIPVATKETGTTREKSVRVGLIGAGDYARAILLPQFKAAGANFHSVATASGITAREVADKFGFGCCVSGADEVLDDDEANLIVIATRHDTHAELARRALELGKHVFVEKPLALNEEELESVVAAAAQSQGELMVGYNRRFSPAAIAAKEFFRDRPGPLSISYRVNAGRVPRDHWIHDPREGGGRIVGEVCHFIDLMHFLTGALTTRVFAESIVSQNQEITDEDSVFITLRFADGSNGSIAYLAEGDRAIPKERIEIFGARKSLAIDDFRSTTAYANARQKKTRLRAQDKGQSEQARAVCKIVLEGKAAPIALEDLATNSGIIADWLAG
;
A
#
# COMPACT_ATOMS: atom_id res chain seq x y z
N SER A 1 31.87 11.71 -54.05
CA SER A 1 32.16 10.32 -53.65
C SER A 1 32.12 10.26 -52.13
N LYS A 2 30.93 9.99 -51.57
CA LYS A 2 30.67 9.99 -50.11
C LYS A 2 30.95 8.59 -49.57
N LYS A 3 31.81 8.50 -48.55
CA LYS A 3 32.04 7.31 -47.72
C LYS A 3 30.78 7.02 -46.91
N ALA A 4 30.38 5.75 -46.86
CA ALA A 4 29.31 5.24 -46.02
C ALA A 4 29.93 4.56 -44.78
N ASP A 5 29.43 4.92 -43.60
CA ASP A 5 29.70 4.28 -42.32
C ASP A 5 29.05 2.88 -42.25
N PRO A 6 29.72 1.87 -41.67
CA PRO A 6 29.10 0.60 -41.34
C PRO A 6 28.71 0.59 -39.86
N VAL A 7 27.47 1.00 -39.55
CA VAL A 7 26.82 0.63 -38.29
C VAL A 7 25.56 -0.14 -38.63
N ALA A 8 25.68 -1.47 -38.66
CA ALA A 8 24.55 -2.37 -38.54
C ALA A 8 25.03 -3.74 -38.06
N THR A 9 24.21 -4.34 -37.22
CA THR A 9 24.23 -5.74 -36.75
C THR A 9 25.23 -6.11 -35.66
N ALA A 10 24.88 -5.74 -34.43
CA ALA A 10 24.95 -6.65 -33.30
C ALA A 10 23.60 -6.62 -32.57
N ARG A 11 22.66 -7.49 -32.97
CA ARG A 11 21.55 -7.91 -32.10
C ARG A 11 22.14 -8.95 -31.15
N GLY A 12 22.86 -8.47 -30.14
CA GLY A 12 23.18 -9.26 -28.96
C GLY A 12 21.95 -9.30 -28.09
N THR A 13 21.46 -10.50 -27.79
CA THR A 13 20.61 -10.75 -26.62
C THR A 13 21.46 -10.50 -25.38
N ASP A 14 21.65 -9.24 -25.02
CA ASP A 14 22.06 -8.92 -23.65
C ASP A 14 20.91 -9.38 -22.76
N LEU A 15 21.20 -10.38 -21.93
CA LEU A 15 20.27 -10.91 -20.93
C LEU A 15 19.86 -9.75 -20.03
N ILE A 16 18.69 -9.17 -20.30
CA ILE A 16 18.06 -8.11 -19.51
C ILE A 16 18.12 -8.54 -18.05
N THR A 17 18.86 -7.80 -17.24
CA THR A 17 19.09 -8.18 -15.84
C THR A 17 17.99 -7.60 -14.98
N THR A 18 16.87 -8.33 -14.95
CA THR A 18 15.70 -8.06 -14.11
C THR A 18 16.02 -8.23 -12.62
N MET A 19 15.35 -7.44 -11.76
CA MET A 19 15.42 -7.63 -10.30
C MET A 19 14.55 -8.83 -9.89
N LYS A 20 15.15 -9.80 -9.21
CA LYS A 20 14.44 -10.94 -8.62
C LYS A 20 13.90 -10.58 -7.24
N GLN A 21 12.65 -10.93 -7.00
CA GLN A 21 12.00 -10.81 -5.70
C GLN A 21 11.23 -12.10 -5.37
N ILE A 22 11.32 -12.53 -4.11
CA ILE A 22 10.52 -13.64 -3.61
C ILE A 22 9.14 -13.12 -3.22
N VAL A 23 8.11 -13.73 -3.81
CA VAL A 23 6.71 -13.33 -3.63
C VAL A 23 5.85 -14.53 -3.27
N GLN A 24 4.76 -14.26 -2.56
CA GLN A 24 3.70 -15.22 -2.31
C GLN A 24 2.49 -14.90 -3.20
N VAL A 25 1.95 -15.90 -3.88
CA VAL A 25 0.66 -15.79 -4.57
C VAL A 25 -0.45 -15.87 -3.51
N LEU A 26 -1.19 -14.77 -3.31
CA LEU A 26 -2.22 -14.74 -2.27
C LEU A 26 -3.30 -15.78 -2.46
N LYS A 27 -3.58 -16.27 -3.66
CA LYS A 27 -4.65 -17.25 -3.88
C LYS A 27 -4.28 -18.66 -3.42
N THR A 28 -3.05 -19.08 -3.68
CA THR A 28 -2.58 -20.46 -3.47
C THR A 28 -1.67 -20.58 -2.25
N GLY A 29 -1.15 -19.46 -1.76
CA GLY A 29 -0.08 -19.44 -0.76
C GLY A 29 1.27 -19.88 -1.32
N GLN A 30 1.36 -20.19 -2.62
CA GLN A 30 2.58 -20.63 -3.27
C GLN A 30 3.62 -19.52 -3.26
N VAL A 31 4.82 -19.86 -2.81
CA VAL A 31 5.99 -18.99 -2.92
C VAL A 31 6.64 -19.20 -4.28
N LYS A 32 7.01 -18.11 -4.94
CA LYS A 32 7.76 -18.13 -6.19
C LYS A 32 8.74 -16.97 -6.28
N ILE A 33 9.74 -17.11 -7.13
CA ILE A 33 10.60 -15.99 -7.53
C ILE A 33 9.99 -15.31 -8.75
N THR A 34 9.96 -13.98 -8.76
CA THR A 34 9.41 -13.20 -9.87
C THR A 34 10.34 -12.05 -10.23
N ASP A 35 10.51 -11.84 -11.53
CA ASP A 35 11.20 -10.68 -12.08
C ASP A 35 10.30 -9.45 -12.01
N VAL A 36 10.79 -8.41 -11.34
CA VAL A 36 10.07 -7.15 -11.11
C VAL A 36 10.99 -5.96 -11.37
N PRO A 37 10.48 -4.79 -11.80
CA PRO A 37 11.28 -3.57 -11.91
C PRO A 37 12.03 -3.27 -10.61
N ALA A 38 13.30 -2.88 -10.72
CA ALA A 38 14.04 -2.41 -9.55
C ALA A 38 13.36 -1.16 -8.96
N PRO A 39 13.27 -0.98 -7.63
CA PRO A 39 12.66 0.22 -7.08
C PRO A 39 13.54 1.47 -7.32
N ILE A 40 12.95 2.66 -7.21
CA ILE A 40 13.65 3.96 -7.26
C ILE A 40 13.76 4.60 -5.87
N ALA A 41 14.76 5.45 -5.71
CA ALA A 41 14.92 6.29 -4.53
C ALA A 41 13.93 7.47 -4.60
N ARG A 42 12.79 7.35 -3.91
CA ARG A 42 11.80 8.43 -3.77
C ARG A 42 12.12 9.32 -2.55
N PRO A 43 11.55 10.54 -2.43
CA PRO A 43 11.80 11.42 -1.29
C PRO A 43 11.61 10.69 0.06
N GLY A 44 12.57 10.83 0.98
CA GLY A 44 12.60 10.15 2.28
C GLY A 44 13.06 8.68 2.27
N PHE A 45 13.36 8.10 1.09
CA PHE A 45 13.74 6.69 0.94
C PHE A 45 15.22 6.52 0.52
N VAL A 46 15.80 5.43 1.00
CA VAL A 46 17.14 4.96 0.67
C VAL A 46 17.00 3.76 -0.27
N LEU A 47 17.71 3.78 -1.38
CA LEU A 47 17.81 2.66 -2.30
C LEU A 47 19.01 1.80 -1.94
N VAL A 48 18.77 0.52 -1.63
CA VAL A 48 19.76 -0.42 -1.09
C VAL A 48 19.91 -1.60 -2.03
N ARG A 49 21.15 -1.91 -2.41
CA ARG A 49 21.53 -3.18 -3.03
C ARG A 49 21.63 -4.23 -1.93
N THR A 50 20.72 -5.20 -1.94
CA THR A 50 20.70 -6.26 -0.92
C THR A 50 21.90 -7.16 -1.10
N VAL A 51 22.58 -7.49 0.00
CA VAL A 51 23.66 -8.49 0.04
C VAL A 51 23.19 -9.74 0.77
N ALA A 52 22.45 -9.56 1.87
CA ALA A 52 21.87 -10.64 2.65
C ALA A 52 20.48 -10.26 3.19
N SER A 53 19.60 -11.25 3.29
CA SER A 53 18.36 -11.14 4.06
C SER A 53 18.14 -12.41 4.87
N VAL A 54 17.29 -12.34 5.88
CA VAL A 54 17.02 -13.48 6.78
C VAL A 54 15.54 -13.82 6.78
N ILE A 55 15.24 -15.10 6.57
CA ILE A 55 13.88 -15.62 6.69
C ILE A 55 13.56 -15.85 8.16
N SER A 56 12.49 -15.23 8.61
CA SER A 56 11.93 -15.46 9.94
C SER A 56 10.95 -16.64 9.91
N ALA A 57 11.45 -17.83 10.20
CA ALA A 57 10.68 -19.08 10.13
C ALA A 57 9.34 -19.03 10.89
N GLY A 58 9.20 -18.29 11.99
CA GLY A 58 7.91 -18.13 12.68
C GLY A 58 6.89 -17.31 11.87
N THR A 59 7.15 -16.01 11.74
CA THR A 59 6.24 -15.05 11.07
C THR A 59 5.95 -15.40 9.62
N GLU A 60 6.97 -15.79 8.85
CA GLU A 60 6.82 -15.99 7.41
C GLU A 60 6.16 -17.33 7.08
N ARG A 61 6.42 -18.36 7.88
CA ARG A 61 5.67 -19.62 7.79
C ARG A 61 4.19 -19.38 8.05
N MET A 62 3.83 -18.61 9.08
CA MET A 62 2.43 -18.27 9.35
C MET A 62 1.78 -17.52 8.18
N ALA A 63 2.50 -16.60 7.53
CA ALA A 63 2.03 -15.92 6.32
C ALA A 63 1.82 -16.91 5.16
N VAL A 64 2.74 -17.87 4.96
CA VAL A 64 2.64 -18.92 3.94
C VAL A 64 1.46 -19.88 4.21
N GLU A 65 1.36 -20.41 5.42
CA GLU A 65 0.30 -21.35 5.83
C GLU A 65 -1.10 -20.70 5.83
N SER A 66 -1.22 -19.44 6.26
CA SER A 66 -2.47 -18.67 6.11
C SER A 66 -2.83 -18.49 4.62
N GLY A 67 -1.82 -18.32 3.77
CA GLY A 67 -1.93 -18.34 2.32
C GLY A 67 -2.45 -19.66 1.75
N GLN A 68 -2.09 -20.80 2.32
CA GLN A 68 -2.50 -22.11 1.81
C GLN A 68 -3.91 -22.52 2.24
N LYS A 69 -4.49 -21.86 3.26
CA LYS A 69 -5.87 -22.10 3.68
C LYS A 69 -6.84 -21.75 2.54
N GLY A 70 -7.68 -22.72 2.16
CA GLY A 70 -8.74 -22.51 1.17
C GLY A 70 -9.72 -21.40 1.57
N LEU A 71 -10.54 -20.93 0.63
CA LEU A 71 -11.44 -19.77 0.81
C LEU A 71 -12.33 -19.86 2.07
N ILE A 72 -12.78 -21.06 2.43
CA ILE A 72 -13.60 -21.29 3.62
C ILE A 72 -12.79 -21.05 4.91
N GLY A 73 -11.55 -21.54 4.97
CA GLY A 73 -10.67 -21.33 6.13
C GLY A 73 -10.39 -19.86 6.38
N ARG A 74 -10.12 -19.09 5.31
CA ARG A 74 -9.93 -17.64 5.41
C ARG A 74 -11.20 -16.89 5.81
N ALA A 75 -12.36 -17.32 5.31
CA ALA A 75 -13.63 -16.70 5.65
C ALA A 75 -13.95 -16.82 7.15
N VAL A 76 -13.58 -17.95 7.78
CA VAL A 76 -13.71 -18.17 9.22
C VAL A 76 -12.77 -17.26 10.02
N GLU A 77 -11.54 -17.06 9.55
CA GLU A 77 -10.54 -16.20 10.22
C GLU A 77 -10.81 -14.71 10.05
N GLN A 78 -11.49 -14.30 8.97
CA GLN A 78 -11.74 -12.90 8.64
C GLN A 78 -13.23 -12.59 8.46
N PRO A 79 -14.07 -12.74 9.51
CA PRO A 79 -15.52 -12.53 9.42
C PRO A 79 -15.89 -11.08 9.03
N LYS A 80 -15.03 -10.10 9.37
CA LYS A 80 -15.20 -8.70 8.93
C LYS A 80 -15.06 -8.56 7.41
N LEU A 81 -14.07 -9.23 6.79
CA LEU A 81 -13.85 -9.18 5.34
C LEU A 81 -15.01 -9.83 4.59
N VAL A 82 -15.56 -10.93 5.11
CA VAL A 82 -16.76 -11.59 4.56
C VAL A 82 -17.97 -10.64 4.56
N LYS A 83 -18.20 -9.93 5.67
CA LYS A 83 -19.27 -8.92 5.74
C LYS A 83 -19.08 -7.81 4.70
N GLN A 84 -17.84 -7.34 4.51
CA GLN A 84 -17.53 -6.34 3.49
C GLN A 84 -17.82 -6.86 2.08
N VAL A 85 -17.46 -8.10 1.76
CA VAL A 85 -17.76 -8.73 0.46
C VAL A 85 -19.28 -8.84 0.23
N ILE A 86 -20.04 -9.29 1.24
CA ILE A 86 -21.51 -9.36 1.14
C ILE A 86 -22.12 -7.97 0.92
N GLN A 87 -21.62 -6.97 1.63
CA GLN A 87 -22.09 -5.59 1.49
C GLN A 87 -21.78 -5.04 0.08
N LYS A 88 -20.57 -5.31 -0.43
CA LYS A 88 -20.16 -4.94 -1.78
C LYS A 88 -21.02 -5.62 -2.84
N ALA A 89 -21.34 -6.91 -2.67
CA ALA A 89 -22.23 -7.64 -3.57
C ALA A 89 -23.63 -7.04 -3.63
N ARG A 90 -24.14 -6.51 -2.50
CA ARG A 90 -25.43 -5.83 -2.44
C ARG A 90 -25.41 -4.46 -3.13
N SER A 91 -24.34 -3.69 -2.99
CA SER A 91 -24.24 -2.34 -3.56
C SER A 91 -23.82 -2.31 -5.03
N GLU A 92 -22.84 -3.13 -5.41
CA GLU A 92 -22.19 -3.09 -6.73
C GLU A 92 -22.58 -4.27 -7.63
N GLY A 93 -23.29 -5.25 -7.09
CA GLY A 93 -23.68 -6.48 -7.77
C GLY A 93 -22.68 -7.63 -7.60
N VAL A 94 -23.18 -8.85 -7.77
CA VAL A 94 -22.43 -10.09 -7.52
C VAL A 94 -21.24 -10.24 -8.46
N LEU A 95 -21.41 -9.97 -9.77
CA LEU A 95 -20.34 -10.13 -10.76
C LEU A 95 -19.14 -9.22 -10.46
N ASN A 96 -19.39 -7.92 -10.29
CA ASN A 96 -18.33 -6.95 -9.96
C ASN A 96 -17.62 -7.28 -8.65
N THR A 97 -18.36 -7.80 -7.67
CA THR A 97 -17.79 -8.22 -6.39
C THR A 97 -16.92 -9.47 -6.53
N LEU A 98 -17.37 -10.45 -7.32
CA LEU A 98 -16.57 -11.65 -7.63
C LEU A 98 -15.28 -11.27 -8.35
N ASP A 99 -15.33 -10.36 -9.32
CA ASP A 99 -14.15 -9.89 -10.04
C ASP A 99 -13.18 -9.14 -9.13
N ALA A 100 -13.68 -8.29 -8.22
CA ALA A 100 -12.85 -7.60 -7.24
C ALA A 100 -12.17 -8.57 -6.25
N VAL A 101 -12.92 -9.55 -5.74
CA VAL A 101 -12.38 -10.59 -4.84
C VAL A 101 -11.34 -11.43 -5.58
N ARG A 102 -11.64 -11.87 -6.80
CA ARG A 102 -10.72 -12.62 -7.64
C ARG A 102 -9.44 -11.83 -7.90
N SER A 103 -9.55 -10.54 -8.26
CA SER A 103 -8.40 -9.67 -8.48
C SER A 103 -7.53 -9.50 -7.22
N LYS A 104 -8.14 -9.44 -6.03
CA LYS A 104 -7.39 -9.34 -4.78
C LYS A 104 -6.68 -10.67 -4.44
N LEU A 105 -7.34 -11.80 -4.67
CA LEU A 105 -6.75 -13.12 -4.45
C LEU A 105 -5.62 -13.43 -5.43
N ASP A 106 -5.74 -13.01 -6.69
CA ASP A 106 -4.70 -13.25 -7.71
C ASP A 106 -3.45 -12.34 -7.52
N SER A 107 -3.44 -11.42 -6.54
CA SER A 107 -2.28 -10.55 -6.26
C SER A 107 -1.14 -11.27 -5.53
N LEU A 108 0.06 -10.74 -5.72
CA LEU A 108 1.33 -11.17 -5.16
C LEU A 108 1.70 -10.26 -3.98
N VAL A 109 2.35 -10.84 -2.98
CA VAL A 109 2.87 -10.10 -1.83
C VAL A 109 4.35 -10.41 -1.68
N GLY A 110 5.16 -9.37 -1.54
CA GLY A 110 6.59 -9.52 -1.25
C GLY A 110 6.78 -10.11 0.14
N LEU A 111 7.60 -11.14 0.24
CA LEU A 111 7.98 -11.74 1.52
C LEU A 111 9.25 -11.08 2.08
N GLY A 112 9.54 -11.30 3.35
CA GLY A 112 10.67 -10.69 4.05
C GLY A 112 10.41 -9.29 4.63
N TYR A 113 11.16 -8.98 5.68
CA TYR A 113 11.09 -7.70 6.41
C TYR A 113 12.41 -7.32 7.11
N SER A 114 13.51 -8.04 6.80
CA SER A 114 14.80 -7.89 7.46
C SER A 114 15.93 -8.21 6.48
N ALA A 115 16.71 -7.20 6.12
CA ALA A 115 17.76 -7.29 5.12
C ALA A 115 18.96 -6.41 5.48
N ALA A 116 20.08 -6.62 4.79
CA ALA A 116 21.25 -5.77 4.88
C ALA A 116 21.95 -5.66 3.53
N GLY A 117 22.56 -4.51 3.29
CA GLY A 117 23.15 -4.22 1.99
C GLY A 117 23.86 -2.87 1.94
N THR A 118 24.15 -2.44 0.72
CA THR A 118 24.86 -1.18 0.46
C THR A 118 23.92 -0.17 -0.17
N VAL A 119 23.95 1.07 0.31
CA VAL A 119 23.20 2.17 -0.29
C VAL A 119 23.74 2.46 -1.69
N ILE A 120 22.86 2.42 -2.70
CA ILE A 120 23.17 2.70 -4.11
C ILE A 120 22.44 3.95 -4.64
N GLY A 121 21.54 4.52 -3.86
CA GLY A 121 20.85 5.77 -4.17
C GLY A 121 20.14 6.32 -2.94
N VAL A 122 19.92 7.63 -2.91
CA VAL A 122 19.19 8.32 -1.85
C VAL A 122 18.18 9.26 -2.51
N GLY A 123 16.96 9.27 -1.99
CA GLY A 123 15.94 10.19 -2.45
C GLY A 123 16.13 11.58 -1.85
N ASP A 124 15.39 12.54 -2.37
CA ASP A 124 15.34 13.89 -1.80
C ASP A 124 14.96 13.83 -0.32
N GLU A 125 15.39 14.81 0.49
CA GLU A 125 15.16 14.87 1.95
C GLU A 125 15.89 13.81 2.81
N VAL A 126 16.64 12.91 2.19
CA VAL A 126 17.55 12.00 2.90
C VAL A 126 18.93 12.64 3.02
N VAL A 127 19.27 13.07 4.24
CA VAL A 127 20.59 13.65 4.56
C VAL A 127 21.46 12.72 5.42
N ASP A 128 20.83 11.73 6.06
CA ASP A 128 21.46 10.86 7.05
C ASP A 128 22.11 9.60 6.44
N PHE A 129 22.06 9.44 5.12
CA PHE A 129 22.66 8.30 4.41
C PHE A 129 23.30 8.75 3.10
N HIS A 130 24.35 8.05 2.69
CA HIS A 130 25.09 8.33 1.46
C HIS A 130 25.29 7.05 0.65
N VAL A 131 25.45 7.20 -0.66
CA VAL A 131 25.84 6.09 -1.54
C VAL A 131 27.15 5.48 -1.05
N GLY A 132 27.18 4.16 -0.92
CA GLY A 132 28.29 3.39 -0.36
C GLY A 132 28.13 3.04 1.13
N ASP A 133 27.20 3.68 1.85
CA ASP A 133 26.92 3.32 3.25
C ASP A 133 26.45 1.86 3.34
N ARG A 134 26.94 1.16 4.36
CA ARG A 134 26.49 -0.18 4.70
C ARG A 134 25.32 -0.06 5.66
N VAL A 135 24.19 -0.71 5.38
CA VAL A 135 22.96 -0.54 6.16
C VAL A 135 22.25 -1.86 6.46
N ALA A 136 21.67 -1.97 7.66
CA ALA A 136 20.58 -2.88 7.95
C ALA A 136 19.25 -2.19 7.62
N CYS A 137 18.29 -2.96 7.13
CA CYS A 137 16.99 -2.49 6.67
C CYS A 137 15.85 -3.28 7.35
N ALA A 138 14.81 -2.56 7.75
CA ALA A 138 13.62 -3.09 8.39
C ALA A 138 12.34 -2.75 7.62
N GLY A 139 11.23 -3.39 8.01
CA GLY A 139 9.89 -3.02 7.58
C GLY A 139 9.26 -4.05 6.65
N LEU A 140 8.06 -4.50 7.01
CA LEU A 140 7.24 -5.35 6.15
C LEU A 140 6.79 -4.57 4.92
N GLY A 141 7.10 -5.09 3.73
CA GLY A 141 6.84 -4.41 2.45
C GLY A 141 7.91 -3.42 2.02
N TYR A 142 8.94 -3.20 2.85
CA TYR A 142 10.11 -2.36 2.53
C TYR A 142 11.39 -3.21 2.44
N ALA A 143 11.76 -3.90 3.53
CA ALA A 143 12.93 -4.78 3.59
C ALA A 143 12.61 -6.22 3.16
N SER A 144 11.96 -6.36 1.99
CA SER A 144 11.59 -7.65 1.41
C SER A 144 12.80 -8.48 0.92
N HIS A 145 12.57 -9.75 0.62
CA HIS A 145 13.56 -10.62 -0.01
C HIS A 145 13.67 -10.30 -1.51
N ALA A 146 14.44 -9.27 -1.84
CA ALA A 146 14.68 -8.80 -3.20
C ALA A 146 16.14 -8.36 -3.41
N GLU A 147 16.61 -8.34 -4.66
CA GLU A 147 17.97 -7.90 -5.02
C GLU A 147 18.22 -6.39 -4.82
N ALA A 148 17.16 -5.57 -4.80
CA ALA A 148 17.23 -4.15 -4.42
C ALA A 148 15.97 -3.72 -3.65
N LEU A 149 16.12 -2.74 -2.76
CA LEU A 149 15.08 -2.29 -1.84
C LEU A 149 15.02 -0.77 -1.79
N ALA A 150 13.82 -0.19 -1.85
CA ALA A 150 13.61 1.20 -1.44
C ALA A 150 13.03 1.19 -0.03
N VAL A 151 13.81 1.67 0.94
CA VAL A 151 13.51 1.58 2.37
C VAL A 151 13.43 2.99 2.95
N PRO A 152 12.41 3.34 3.74
CA PRO A 152 12.37 4.64 4.38
C PRO A 152 13.57 4.86 5.31
N LYS A 153 14.09 6.09 5.37
CA LYS A 153 15.31 6.40 6.12
C LYS A 153 15.26 5.99 7.60
N ASN A 154 14.09 6.11 8.25
CA ASN A 154 13.89 5.77 9.66
C ASN A 154 13.84 4.26 9.94
N LEU A 155 13.83 3.43 8.88
CA LEU A 155 13.88 1.97 8.94
C LEU A 155 15.25 1.42 8.48
N CYS A 156 16.25 2.29 8.37
CA CYS A 156 17.64 1.95 8.10
C CYS A 156 18.53 2.22 9.32
N ALA A 157 19.56 1.40 9.52
CA ALA A 157 20.63 1.66 10.48
C ALA A 157 21.99 1.42 9.84
N ARG A 158 22.94 2.35 10.01
CA ARG A 158 24.30 2.21 9.47
C ARG A 158 25.05 1.07 10.16
N LEU A 159 25.87 0.36 9.39
CA LEU A 159 26.67 -0.77 9.86
C LEU A 159 28.13 -0.35 9.99
N PRO A 160 28.79 -0.70 11.11
CA PRO A 160 30.24 -0.54 11.22
C PRO A 160 30.97 -1.56 10.34
N ASP A 161 32.20 -1.23 9.92
CA ASP A 161 33.01 -2.03 8.99
C ASP A 161 33.27 -3.46 9.48
N ASN A 162 33.31 -3.67 10.79
CA ASN A 162 33.60 -4.96 11.40
C ASN A 162 32.40 -5.94 11.43
N LEU A 163 31.21 -5.51 11.03
CA LEU A 163 30.00 -6.35 11.05
C LEU A 163 29.71 -6.91 9.65
N SER A 164 29.42 -8.21 9.53
CA SER A 164 29.05 -8.82 8.25
C SER A 164 27.60 -8.47 7.84
N PHE A 165 27.29 -8.50 6.55
CA PHE A 165 25.91 -8.31 6.07
C PHE A 165 24.97 -9.44 6.51
N GLU A 166 25.46 -10.69 6.60
CA GLU A 166 24.65 -11.81 7.12
C GLU A 166 24.23 -11.58 8.56
N SER A 167 25.16 -11.11 9.40
CA SER A 167 24.86 -10.78 10.80
C SER A 167 23.89 -9.59 10.90
N ALA A 168 24.13 -8.55 10.11
CA ALA A 168 23.28 -7.37 10.07
C ALA A 168 21.86 -7.65 9.53
N ALA A 169 21.67 -8.69 8.72
CA ALA A 169 20.35 -9.09 8.27
C ALA A 169 19.43 -9.48 9.44
N PHE A 170 19.97 -9.87 10.62
CA PHE A 170 19.18 -10.16 11.82
C PHE A 170 18.70 -8.91 12.57
N SER A 171 19.05 -7.70 12.15
CA SER A 171 18.84 -6.52 12.97
C SER A 171 17.37 -6.24 13.29
N THR A 172 16.43 -6.46 12.37
CA THR A 172 15.00 -6.27 12.66
C THR A 172 14.49 -7.27 13.69
N LEU A 173 14.92 -8.54 13.59
CA LEU A 173 14.58 -9.58 14.56
C LEU A 173 15.16 -9.27 15.95
N GLY A 174 16.38 -8.75 15.98
CA GLY A 174 17.04 -8.27 17.19
C GLY A 174 16.33 -7.08 17.82
N ALA A 175 15.88 -6.13 17.00
CA ALA A 175 15.08 -4.99 17.43
C ALA A 175 13.74 -5.42 18.04
N ILE A 176 13.08 -6.44 17.48
CA ILE A 176 11.85 -7.03 18.05
C ILE A 176 12.13 -7.65 19.43
N ALA A 177 13.20 -8.43 19.54
CA ALA A 177 13.61 -9.02 20.82
C ALA A 177 13.95 -7.93 21.85
N LEU A 178 14.71 -6.91 21.44
CA LEU A 178 15.14 -5.79 22.28
C LEU A 178 13.95 -4.97 22.79
N GLN A 179 12.94 -4.75 21.96
CA GLN A 179 11.72 -4.06 22.40
C GLN A 179 11.00 -4.85 23.51
N GLY A 180 10.92 -6.18 23.38
CA GLY A 180 10.39 -7.04 24.43
C GLY A 180 11.18 -6.94 25.74
N VAL A 181 12.51 -6.92 25.65
CA VAL A 181 13.41 -6.71 26.80
C VAL A 181 13.17 -5.33 27.44
N ARG A 182 13.04 -4.26 26.63
CA ARG A 182 12.79 -2.90 27.14
C ARG A 182 11.46 -2.80 27.90
N LEU A 183 10.41 -3.45 27.42
CA LEU A 183 9.12 -3.47 28.11
C LEU A 183 9.12 -4.24 29.42
N ALA A 184 10.03 -5.22 29.56
CA ALA A 184 10.25 -5.96 30.79
C ALA A 184 11.01 -5.13 31.84
N GLU A 185 11.68 -4.04 31.43
CA GLU A 185 12.43 -3.11 32.30
C GLU A 185 13.40 -3.85 33.24
N PRO A 186 14.26 -4.75 32.72
CA PRO A 186 15.14 -5.55 33.55
C PRO A 186 16.18 -4.69 34.26
N THR A 187 16.56 -5.14 35.46
CA THR A 187 17.68 -4.57 36.21
C THR A 187 18.77 -5.61 36.46
N LEU A 188 19.99 -5.14 36.74
CA LEU A 188 21.17 -5.99 36.89
C LEU A 188 20.94 -7.07 37.95
N GLY A 189 21.15 -8.34 37.57
CA GLY A 189 21.03 -9.50 38.47
C GLY A 189 19.63 -10.08 38.64
N GLU A 190 18.60 -9.53 37.97
CA GLU A 190 17.24 -10.10 37.97
C GLU A 190 17.18 -11.49 37.31
N SER A 191 16.25 -12.32 37.78
CA SER A 191 15.96 -13.64 37.22
C SER A 191 14.89 -13.52 36.14
N VAL A 192 15.26 -13.70 34.87
CA VAL A 192 14.35 -13.55 33.72
C VAL A 192 14.18 -14.88 32.99
N VAL A 193 12.93 -15.24 32.68
CA VAL A 193 12.61 -16.45 31.91
C VAL A 193 12.25 -16.08 30.47
N VAL A 194 12.74 -16.84 29.50
CA VAL A 194 12.33 -16.73 28.09
C VAL A 194 11.61 -18.02 27.68
N ILE A 195 10.32 -17.92 27.38
CA ILE A 195 9.48 -19.03 26.91
C ILE A 195 9.41 -18.99 25.37
N GLY A 196 9.86 -20.05 24.73
CA GLY A 196 10.04 -20.17 23.27
C GLY A 196 11.42 -19.67 22.86
N LEU A 197 12.34 -20.60 22.61
CA LEU A 197 13.73 -20.39 22.19
C LEU A 197 13.90 -20.58 20.66
N GLY A 198 12.90 -20.12 19.90
CA GLY A 198 13.06 -19.82 18.48
C GLY A 198 13.96 -18.60 18.26
N LEU A 199 14.00 -18.05 17.03
CA LEU A 199 14.98 -17.03 16.68
C LEU A 199 14.91 -15.77 17.58
N ILE A 200 13.71 -15.23 17.80
CA ILE A 200 13.49 -14.07 18.69
C ILE A 200 13.84 -14.42 20.15
N GLY A 201 13.50 -15.62 20.62
CA GLY A 201 13.79 -16.06 21.97
C GLY A 201 15.29 -16.22 22.25
N GLN A 202 16.03 -16.78 21.29
CA GLN A 202 17.50 -16.88 21.36
C GLN A 202 18.14 -15.49 21.43
N LEU A 203 17.67 -14.54 20.62
CA LEU A 203 18.14 -13.16 20.64
C LEU A 203 17.81 -12.48 21.98
N ALA A 204 16.58 -12.63 22.48
CA ALA A 204 16.16 -12.06 23.76
C ALA A 204 16.98 -12.61 24.93
N ALA A 205 17.26 -13.91 24.95
CA ALA A 205 18.09 -14.54 25.97
C ALA A 205 19.52 -13.97 25.98
N GLN A 206 20.13 -13.78 24.81
CA GLN A 206 21.46 -13.17 24.68
C GLN A 206 21.46 -11.70 25.14
N ILE A 207 20.45 -10.92 24.74
CA ILE A 207 20.32 -9.51 25.12
C ILE A 207 20.14 -9.37 26.65
N LEU A 208 19.33 -10.23 27.28
CA LEU A 208 19.16 -10.25 28.73
C LEU A 208 20.45 -10.64 29.46
N SER A 209 21.18 -11.63 28.95
CA SER A 209 22.49 -12.01 29.49
C SER A 209 23.49 -10.86 29.38
N ALA A 210 23.52 -10.16 28.23
CA ALA A 210 24.34 -8.97 28.03
C ALA A 210 23.93 -7.78 28.92
N ASN A 211 22.65 -7.67 29.29
CA ASN A 211 22.15 -6.71 30.28
C ASN A 211 22.61 -7.06 31.72
N GLY A 212 23.08 -8.28 31.94
CA GLY A 212 23.52 -8.80 33.23
C GLY A 212 22.40 -9.43 34.07
N CYS A 213 21.30 -9.82 33.43
CA CYS A 213 20.29 -10.68 34.05
C CYS A 213 20.79 -12.13 34.13
N ARG A 214 20.19 -12.89 35.05
CA ARG A 214 20.24 -14.35 35.03
C ARG A 214 19.09 -14.83 34.15
N VAL A 215 19.37 -15.68 33.17
CA VAL A 215 18.41 -16.08 32.14
C VAL A 215 18.10 -17.58 32.21
N PHE A 216 16.81 -17.91 32.20
CA PHE A 216 16.34 -19.30 32.13
C PHE A 216 15.50 -19.50 30.86
N GLY A 217 15.89 -20.45 30.01
CA GLY A 217 15.19 -20.75 28.75
C GLY A 217 14.17 -21.88 28.89
N ILE A 218 12.98 -21.73 28.31
CA ILE A 218 11.98 -22.80 28.22
C ILE A 218 11.62 -23.03 26.75
N ASP A 219 11.81 -24.25 26.25
CA ASP A 219 11.42 -24.64 24.89
C ASP A 219 11.09 -26.15 24.82
N LEU A 220 10.32 -26.55 23.80
CA LEU A 220 9.99 -27.97 23.59
C LEU A 220 11.20 -28.77 23.09
N GLU A 221 12.13 -28.13 22.38
CA GLU A 221 13.26 -28.81 21.75
C GLU A 221 14.55 -28.64 22.57
N ALA A 222 15.15 -29.77 22.98
CA ALA A 222 16.34 -29.79 23.83
C ALA A 222 17.55 -29.08 23.20
N ASN A 223 17.74 -29.23 21.88
CA ASN A 223 18.81 -28.57 21.13
C ASN A 223 18.73 -27.03 21.21
N LYS A 224 17.53 -26.44 21.25
CA LYS A 224 17.34 -24.98 21.39
C LYS A 224 17.67 -24.50 22.80
N ILE A 225 17.34 -25.30 23.81
CA ILE A 225 17.74 -25.04 25.21
C ILE A 225 19.27 -25.05 25.34
N GLU A 226 19.92 -26.09 24.84
CA GLU A 226 21.38 -26.19 24.85
C GLU A 226 22.05 -25.04 24.10
N LEU A 227 21.48 -24.65 22.96
CA LEU A 227 21.98 -23.50 22.18
C LEU A 227 21.88 -22.20 23.00
N ALA A 228 20.75 -21.95 23.66
CA ALA A 228 20.58 -20.77 24.51
C ALA A 228 21.61 -20.76 25.65
N GLN A 229 21.87 -21.90 26.27
CA GLN A 229 22.89 -22.03 27.32
C GLN A 229 24.30 -21.74 26.79
N ARG A 230 24.65 -22.29 25.62
CA ARG A 230 25.93 -21.99 24.95
C ARG A 230 26.09 -20.51 24.57
N LEU A 231 24.98 -19.78 24.44
CA LEU A 231 24.93 -18.37 24.06
C LEU A 231 24.70 -17.42 25.25
N GLY A 232 24.70 -17.93 26.49
CA GLY A 232 24.72 -17.10 27.69
C GLY A 232 23.52 -17.23 28.63
N ALA A 233 22.55 -18.12 28.35
CA ALA A 233 21.53 -18.48 29.34
C ALA A 233 22.13 -19.36 30.46
N ASP A 234 21.75 -19.11 31.71
CA ASP A 234 22.25 -19.87 32.87
C ASP A 234 21.76 -21.33 32.85
N SER A 235 20.50 -21.54 32.46
CA SER A 235 19.83 -22.83 32.54
C SER A 235 18.60 -22.88 31.62
N GLY A 236 18.02 -24.06 31.44
CA GLY A 236 16.72 -24.17 30.80
C GLY A 236 16.08 -25.55 30.95
N CYS A 237 14.81 -25.67 30.54
CA CYS A 237 14.10 -26.94 30.55
C CYS A 237 12.93 -26.98 29.56
N ALA A 238 12.40 -28.19 29.33
CA ALA A 238 11.13 -28.36 28.64
C ALA A 238 9.95 -27.88 29.50
N PRO A 239 8.83 -27.42 28.89
CA PRO A 239 7.61 -26.99 29.60
C PRO A 239 6.78 -28.19 30.09
N ASP A 240 7.38 -29.08 30.89
CA ASP A 240 6.70 -30.21 31.52
C ASP A 240 6.13 -29.84 32.91
N ASN A 241 5.52 -30.81 33.59
CA ASN A 241 4.94 -30.61 34.92
C ASN A 241 5.93 -30.14 36.00
N ASN A 242 7.24 -30.25 35.76
CA ASN A 242 8.30 -29.83 36.68
C ASN A 242 8.94 -28.49 36.28
N ALA A 243 8.53 -27.87 35.17
CA ALA A 243 9.11 -26.61 34.69
C ALA A 243 8.98 -25.49 35.75
N SER A 244 7.80 -25.35 36.36
CA SER A 244 7.57 -24.34 37.40
C SER A 244 8.45 -24.55 38.63
N GLN A 245 8.62 -25.80 39.07
CA GLN A 245 9.52 -26.12 40.19
C GLN A 245 10.98 -25.78 39.85
N ARG A 246 11.45 -26.14 38.64
CA ARG A 246 12.83 -25.86 38.21
C ARG A 246 13.13 -24.37 38.13
N VAL A 247 12.19 -23.56 37.64
CA VAL A 247 12.35 -22.10 37.63
C VAL A 247 12.44 -21.55 39.05
N VAL A 248 11.58 -22.03 39.96
CA VAL A 248 11.59 -21.60 41.36
C VAL A 248 12.91 -21.97 42.05
N GLU A 249 13.41 -23.20 41.85
CA GLU A 249 14.70 -23.63 42.40
C GLU A 249 15.87 -22.79 41.87
N TRP A 250 15.93 -22.59 40.55
CA TRP A 250 16.95 -21.75 39.90
C TRP A 250 16.91 -20.28 40.36
N SER A 251 15.71 -19.74 40.60
CA SER A 251 15.53 -18.38 41.09
C SER A 251 15.62 -18.25 42.62
N ARG A 252 16.15 -19.27 43.30
CA ARG A 252 16.39 -19.29 44.76
C ARG A 252 15.09 -19.23 45.58
N GLY A 253 14.06 -19.93 45.11
CA GLY A 253 12.76 -20.04 45.77
C GLY A 253 11.81 -18.87 45.52
N ARG A 254 12.13 -17.95 44.60
CA ARG A 254 11.41 -16.65 44.48
C ARG A 254 10.42 -16.59 43.32
N GLY A 255 10.59 -17.40 42.28
CA GLY A 255 9.98 -17.17 40.96
C GLY A 255 10.77 -16.16 40.10
N ALA A 256 10.33 -15.92 38.86
CA ALA A 256 10.97 -15.02 37.91
C ALA A 256 10.55 -13.56 38.12
N ASP A 257 11.50 -12.62 38.03
CA ASP A 257 11.27 -11.17 38.07
C ASP A 257 10.56 -10.67 36.80
N ALA A 258 10.87 -11.31 35.67
CA ALA A 258 10.19 -11.11 34.40
C ALA A 258 10.13 -12.39 33.57
N VAL A 259 9.10 -12.50 32.72
CA VAL A 259 8.92 -13.58 31.75
C VAL A 259 8.66 -12.99 30.37
N LEU A 260 9.50 -13.33 29.39
CA LEU A 260 9.32 -12.99 27.99
C LEU A 260 8.75 -14.19 27.25
N ILE A 261 7.60 -14.01 26.60
CA ILE A 261 6.95 -15.05 25.80
C ILE A 261 7.25 -14.78 24.32
N ALA A 262 8.20 -15.53 23.77
CA ALA A 262 8.62 -15.48 22.37
C ALA A 262 8.10 -16.68 21.55
N ALA A 263 7.24 -17.53 22.13
CA ALA A 263 6.57 -18.62 21.45
C ALA A 263 5.56 -18.13 20.39
N ALA A 264 5.33 -18.95 19.36
CA ALA A 264 4.29 -18.73 18.35
C ALA A 264 3.33 -19.94 18.35
N THR A 265 2.14 -19.78 18.94
CA THR A 265 1.14 -20.85 19.09
C THR A 265 -0.25 -20.28 19.36
N SER A 266 -1.31 -20.98 18.96
CA SER A 266 -2.68 -20.61 19.38
C SER A 266 -2.99 -21.02 20.83
N SER A 267 -2.12 -21.82 21.46
CA SER A 267 -2.28 -22.27 22.85
C SER A 267 -2.15 -21.13 23.86
N ASN A 268 -2.88 -21.24 24.97
CA ASN A 268 -2.78 -20.33 26.11
C ASN A 268 -1.71 -20.77 27.13
N GLU A 269 -1.15 -21.97 26.98
CA GLU A 269 -0.19 -22.54 27.93
C GLU A 269 1.01 -21.63 28.22
N PRO A 270 1.63 -20.93 27.24
CA PRO A 270 2.73 -20.01 27.55
C PRO A 270 2.33 -18.88 28.51
N VAL A 271 1.11 -18.35 28.38
CA VAL A 271 0.58 -17.28 29.25
C VAL A 271 0.22 -17.81 30.64
N THR A 272 -0.32 -19.03 30.70
CA THR A 272 -0.59 -19.72 31.97
C THR A 272 0.71 -19.99 32.74
N LEU A 273 1.68 -20.65 32.09
CA LEU A 273 2.98 -20.97 32.68
C LEU A 273 3.71 -19.71 33.13
N ALA A 274 3.71 -18.65 32.33
CA ALA A 274 4.30 -17.36 32.72
C ALA A 274 3.74 -16.83 34.04
N GLY A 275 2.43 -16.97 34.27
CA GLY A 275 1.80 -16.56 35.53
C GLY A 275 2.24 -17.40 36.72
N GLU A 276 2.39 -18.72 36.54
CA GLU A 276 2.77 -19.66 37.60
C GLU A 276 4.22 -19.47 38.07
N ILE A 277 5.13 -19.25 37.12
CA ILE A 277 6.56 -19.14 37.39
C ILE A 277 7.01 -17.75 37.83
N SER A 278 6.17 -16.72 37.61
CA SER A 278 6.47 -15.34 38.01
C SER A 278 6.40 -15.16 39.52
N ARG A 279 7.31 -14.38 40.10
CA ARG A 279 7.18 -13.94 41.49
C ARG A 279 5.97 -12.99 41.65
N PRO A 280 5.46 -12.76 42.87
CA PRO A 280 4.54 -11.65 43.12
C PRO A 280 5.11 -10.33 42.61
N LYS A 281 4.29 -9.51 41.94
CA LYS A 281 4.66 -8.28 41.23
C LYS A 281 5.66 -8.48 40.10
N GLY A 282 5.67 -9.66 39.49
CA GLY A 282 6.45 -9.97 38.30
C GLY A 282 5.86 -9.35 37.03
N ARG A 283 6.67 -9.27 35.98
CA ARG A 283 6.31 -8.69 34.68
C ARG A 283 6.29 -9.75 33.60
N VAL A 284 5.21 -9.81 32.83
CA VAL A 284 5.07 -10.73 31.69
C VAL A 284 4.96 -9.91 30.41
N VAL A 285 5.80 -10.22 29.42
CA VAL A 285 5.80 -9.54 28.12
C VAL A 285 5.57 -10.58 27.02
N ALA A 286 4.47 -10.45 26.29
CA ALA A 286 4.21 -11.23 25.09
C ALA A 286 4.86 -10.56 23.87
N ILE A 287 5.82 -11.24 23.26
CA ILE A 287 6.52 -10.82 22.04
C ILE A 287 6.01 -11.62 20.84
N GLY A 288 5.85 -12.93 21.01
CA GLY A 288 5.31 -13.82 19.98
C GLY A 288 3.78 -13.89 19.98
N ALA A 289 3.22 -14.47 18.92
CA ALA A 289 1.79 -14.68 18.78
C ALA A 289 1.33 -15.87 19.64
N VAL A 290 0.68 -15.58 20.79
CA VAL A 290 0.17 -16.58 21.74
C VAL A 290 -1.30 -16.38 22.06
N GLY A 291 -1.96 -17.41 22.61
CA GLY A 291 -3.30 -17.24 23.20
C GLY A 291 -3.29 -16.18 24.31
N LEU A 292 -4.32 -15.32 24.35
CA LEU A 292 -4.39 -14.17 25.27
C LEU A 292 -5.50 -14.29 26.34
N ASN A 293 -5.88 -15.53 26.69
CA ASN A 293 -6.83 -15.77 27.78
C ASN A 293 -6.09 -15.76 29.14
N ILE A 294 -5.83 -14.57 29.66
CA ILE A 294 -5.04 -14.38 30.89
C ILE A 294 -5.75 -15.04 32.10
N PRO A 295 -5.13 -16.01 32.79
CA PRO A 295 -5.72 -16.65 33.97
C PRO A 295 -5.88 -15.67 35.13
N ARG A 296 -7.11 -15.13 35.27
CA ARG A 296 -7.41 -14.04 36.22
C ARG A 296 -6.94 -14.34 37.64
N GLN A 297 -7.19 -15.55 38.14
CA GLN A 297 -6.85 -15.92 39.52
C GLN A 297 -5.34 -15.79 39.78
N THR A 298 -4.51 -16.48 38.99
CA THR A 298 -3.05 -16.47 39.15
C THR A 298 -2.45 -15.07 39.01
N TYR A 299 -2.89 -14.32 37.99
CA TYR A 299 -2.37 -12.97 37.75
C TYR A 299 -2.84 -11.96 38.80
N TYR A 300 -4.05 -12.12 39.34
CA TYR A 300 -4.60 -11.28 40.40
C TYR A 300 -3.92 -11.54 41.75
N GLU A 301 -3.82 -12.80 42.17
CA GLU A 301 -3.22 -13.17 43.46
C GLU A 301 -1.74 -12.77 43.56
N ARG A 302 -1.03 -12.74 42.42
CA ARG A 302 0.38 -12.34 42.32
C ARG A 302 0.58 -10.90 41.90
N GLU A 303 -0.48 -10.14 41.60
CA GLU A 303 -0.38 -8.74 41.14
C GLU A 303 0.57 -8.59 39.93
N LEU A 304 0.43 -9.46 38.92
CA LEU A 304 1.32 -9.47 37.75
C LEU A 304 0.94 -8.38 36.75
N THR A 305 1.96 -7.79 36.12
CA THR A 305 1.77 -6.92 34.94
C THR A 305 1.91 -7.73 33.66
N PHE A 306 1.00 -7.55 32.71
CA PHE A 306 1.07 -8.17 31.38
C PHE A 306 1.11 -7.09 30.29
N LYS A 307 2.14 -7.11 29.44
CA LYS A 307 2.30 -6.20 28.29
C LYS A 307 2.39 -7.01 26.99
N ILE A 308 1.84 -6.47 25.90
CA ILE A 308 2.03 -6.98 24.55
C ILE A 308 3.04 -6.08 23.84
N SER A 309 4.09 -6.67 23.27
CA SER A 309 5.13 -5.93 22.54
C SER A 309 4.65 -5.54 21.15
N MET A 310 4.79 -4.25 20.81
CA MET A 310 4.52 -3.74 19.46
C MET A 310 5.76 -3.90 18.58
N SER A 311 5.90 -5.05 17.92
CA SER A 311 7.02 -5.37 17.01
C SER A 311 8.38 -4.85 17.52
N TYR A 312 9.06 -3.99 16.77
CA TYR A 312 10.35 -3.39 17.11
C TYR A 312 10.23 -1.96 17.69
N GLY A 313 9.03 -1.55 18.12
CA GLY A 313 8.83 -0.41 19.04
C GLY A 313 8.05 0.79 18.48
N PRO A 314 8.06 1.92 19.21
CA PRO A 314 7.44 3.18 18.79
C PRO A 314 7.88 3.64 17.40
N GLY A 315 6.93 4.08 16.58
CA GLY A 315 7.10 4.33 15.13
C GLY A 315 6.34 3.31 14.29
N ARG A 316 6.15 2.07 14.78
CA ARG A 316 5.36 1.07 14.07
C ARG A 316 3.93 1.56 13.84
N TYR A 317 3.44 1.41 12.61
CA TYR A 317 2.08 1.80 12.21
C TYR A 317 1.83 3.32 12.25
N ASP A 318 2.89 4.13 12.32
CA ASP A 318 2.83 5.58 12.21
C ASP A 318 3.44 6.01 10.86
N PRO A 319 2.61 6.39 9.86
CA PRO A 319 3.09 6.84 8.56
C PRO A 319 3.97 8.10 8.62
N GLU A 320 3.81 8.97 9.62
CA GLU A 320 4.71 10.13 9.79
C GLU A 320 6.14 9.66 10.05
N TYR A 321 6.29 8.64 10.88
CA TYR A 321 7.58 8.07 11.22
C TYR A 321 8.12 7.15 10.11
N GLU A 322 7.33 6.14 9.71
CA GLU A 322 7.76 5.09 8.79
C GLU A 322 7.86 5.59 7.34
N GLU A 323 6.91 6.38 6.84
CA GLU A 323 6.84 6.72 5.41
C GLU A 323 7.36 8.13 5.11
N ARG A 324 7.05 9.10 5.98
CA ARG A 324 7.45 10.51 5.81
C ARG A 324 8.80 10.82 6.45
N GLY A 325 9.36 9.89 7.22
CA GLY A 325 10.69 10.06 7.81
C GLY A 325 10.75 11.13 8.91
N HIS A 326 9.62 11.50 9.50
CA HIS A 326 9.55 12.41 10.64
C HIS A 326 9.80 11.64 11.94
N ASP A 327 11.00 11.80 12.50
CA ASP A 327 11.37 11.14 13.75
C ASP A 327 10.67 11.80 14.96
N TYR A 328 10.48 11.03 16.03
CA TYR A 328 10.01 11.55 17.31
C TYR A 328 11.11 12.37 17.99
N PRO A 329 10.73 13.45 18.71
CA PRO A 329 11.64 14.17 19.57
C PRO A 329 12.38 13.23 20.51
N TYR A 330 13.71 13.20 20.39
CA TYR A 330 14.57 12.24 21.09
C TYR A 330 14.39 12.27 22.62
N SER A 331 14.16 13.46 23.19
CA SER A 331 13.92 13.66 24.63
C SER A 331 12.61 13.03 25.13
N HIS A 332 11.64 12.79 24.25
CA HIS A 332 10.33 12.26 24.61
C HIS A 332 10.20 10.76 24.30
N VAL A 333 10.74 10.32 23.16
CA VAL A 333 10.70 8.92 22.74
C VAL A 333 12.11 8.43 22.48
N ARG A 334 12.83 8.03 23.53
CA ARG A 334 14.24 7.62 23.41
C ARG A 334 14.47 6.46 22.43
N TRP A 335 13.51 5.54 22.37
CA TRP A 335 13.64 4.26 21.69
C TRP A 335 12.52 4.08 20.66
N THR A 336 12.83 4.43 19.42
CA THR A 336 11.99 4.17 18.25
C THR A 336 12.41 2.87 17.58
N GLU A 337 11.68 2.46 16.55
CA GLU A 337 12.05 1.35 15.66
C GLU A 337 13.48 1.45 15.12
N GLY A 338 13.85 2.61 14.58
CA GLY A 338 15.20 2.85 14.04
C GLY A 338 16.27 2.80 15.13
N ARG A 339 16.01 3.40 16.29
CA ARG A 339 16.96 3.39 17.42
C ARG A 339 17.06 2.03 18.11
N ASN A 340 16.02 1.18 18.02
CA ASN A 340 16.10 -0.24 18.40
C ASN A 340 17.00 -1.01 17.42
N LEU A 341 16.89 -0.73 16.11
CA LEU A 341 17.72 -1.31 15.07
C LEU A 341 19.20 -0.96 15.28
N GLU A 342 19.51 0.32 15.46
CA GLU A 342 20.86 0.83 15.78
C GLU A 342 21.43 0.18 17.03
N ALA A 343 20.67 0.17 18.13
CA ALA A 343 21.13 -0.42 19.39
C ALA A 343 21.43 -1.92 19.27
N PHE A 344 20.69 -2.65 18.43
CA PHE A 344 20.99 -4.05 18.18
C PHE A 344 22.22 -4.24 17.28
N VAL A 345 22.42 -3.38 16.28
CA VAL A 345 23.66 -3.34 15.48
C VAL A 345 24.87 -3.12 16.39
N ASP A 346 24.78 -2.23 17.38
CA ASP A 346 25.85 -2.01 18.36
C ASP A 346 26.15 -3.27 19.18
N LEU A 347 25.12 -4.02 19.59
CA LEU A 347 25.31 -5.29 20.31
C LEU A 347 26.02 -6.36 19.46
N LEU A 348 25.71 -6.43 18.16
CA LEU A 348 26.40 -7.32 17.23
C LEU A 348 27.87 -6.88 17.05
N ALA A 349 28.10 -5.59 16.80
CA ALA A 349 29.44 -5.04 16.59
C ALA A 349 30.34 -5.20 17.82
N ALA A 350 29.77 -5.07 19.02
CA ALA A 350 30.44 -5.32 20.29
C ALA A 350 30.55 -6.82 20.65
N ARG A 351 30.06 -7.72 19.80
CA ARG A 351 30.02 -9.19 20.00
C ARG A 351 29.37 -9.59 21.33
N ARG A 352 28.36 -8.82 21.76
CA ARG A 352 27.52 -9.15 22.92
C ARG A 352 26.36 -10.07 22.55
N VAL A 353 26.03 -10.14 21.26
CA VAL A 353 25.09 -11.08 20.66
C VAL A 353 25.80 -11.77 19.49
N ASP A 354 25.74 -13.10 19.44
CA ASP A 354 26.27 -13.94 18.38
C ASP A 354 25.10 -14.54 17.58
N VAL A 355 24.94 -14.04 16.35
CA VAL A 355 23.94 -14.53 15.40
C VAL A 355 24.49 -15.55 14.43
N GLU A 356 25.81 -15.67 14.28
CA GLU A 356 26.43 -16.61 13.33
C GLU A 356 26.09 -18.05 13.72
N ARG A 357 26.05 -18.33 15.03
CA ARG A 357 25.62 -19.63 15.58
C ARG A 357 24.13 -19.90 15.45
N LEU A 358 23.32 -18.90 15.12
CA LEU A 358 21.90 -19.06 14.85
C LEU A 358 21.62 -19.39 13.37
N ILE A 359 22.58 -19.13 12.48
CA ILE A 359 22.46 -19.44 11.05
C ILE A 359 22.64 -20.94 10.85
N THR A 360 21.57 -21.61 10.45
CA THR A 360 21.61 -23.05 10.14
C THR A 360 21.70 -23.31 8.64
N HIS A 361 21.14 -22.43 7.81
CA HIS A 361 21.13 -22.59 6.36
C HIS A 361 21.46 -21.29 5.63
N ARG A 362 22.09 -21.44 4.46
CA ARG A 362 22.34 -20.38 3.49
C ARG A 362 21.84 -20.84 2.14
N PHE A 363 20.98 -20.05 1.52
CA PHE A 363 20.50 -20.25 0.16
C PHE A 363 20.91 -19.05 -0.69
N LYS A 364 21.15 -19.28 -1.97
CA LYS A 364 21.14 -18.17 -2.93
C LYS A 364 19.71 -17.67 -3.07
N ALA A 365 19.51 -16.39 -3.35
CA ALA A 365 18.18 -15.81 -3.55
C ALA A 365 17.39 -16.54 -4.65
N GLU A 366 18.09 -17.10 -5.65
CA GLU A 366 17.53 -17.92 -6.74
C GLU A 366 16.95 -19.26 -6.26
N ASP A 367 17.38 -19.75 -5.10
CA ASP A 367 16.87 -20.96 -4.45
C ASP A 367 15.84 -20.62 -3.36
N GLY A 368 15.30 -19.39 -3.37
CA GLY A 368 14.35 -18.88 -2.40
C GLY A 368 13.15 -19.80 -2.17
N GLU A 369 12.58 -20.38 -3.23
CA GLU A 369 11.46 -21.33 -3.12
C GLU A 369 11.80 -22.54 -2.25
N ARG A 370 13.02 -23.07 -2.38
CA ARG A 370 13.52 -24.18 -1.57
C ARG A 370 13.73 -23.76 -0.11
N ALA A 371 14.17 -22.52 0.13
CA ALA A 371 14.26 -21.97 1.48
C ALA A 371 12.88 -21.90 2.17
N TYR A 372 11.81 -21.64 1.41
CA TYR A 372 10.44 -21.70 1.95
C TYR A 372 9.95 -23.12 2.17
N GLN A 373 10.27 -24.06 1.29
CA GLN A 373 9.99 -25.50 1.52
C GLN A 373 10.65 -26.01 2.82
N LEU A 374 11.83 -25.49 3.17
CA LEU A 374 12.49 -25.78 4.44
C LEU A 374 11.62 -25.31 5.63
N ILE A 375 11.21 -24.04 5.65
CA ILE A 375 10.51 -23.46 6.80
C ILE A 375 9.04 -23.90 6.93
N THR A 376 8.39 -24.28 5.83
CA THR A 376 7.05 -24.90 5.85
C THR A 376 7.10 -26.36 6.32
N GLY A 377 8.29 -26.96 6.40
CA GLY A 377 8.49 -28.33 6.87
C GLY A 377 8.45 -29.39 5.77
N GLU A 378 8.38 -29.01 4.49
CA GLU A 378 8.39 -29.94 3.36
C GLU A 378 9.71 -30.72 3.25
N LEU A 379 10.84 -30.10 3.64
CA LEU A 379 12.16 -30.75 3.62
C LEU A 379 12.48 -31.55 4.90
N ASN A 380 11.68 -31.45 5.97
CA ASN A 380 11.89 -32.14 7.26
C ASN A 380 13.30 -31.96 7.87
N GLU A 381 13.93 -30.81 7.67
CA GLU A 381 15.24 -30.46 8.22
C GLU A 381 15.09 -29.42 9.35
N ALA A 382 15.84 -29.61 10.45
CA ALA A 382 15.83 -28.70 11.59
C ALA A 382 16.48 -27.36 11.21
N HIS A 383 15.78 -26.24 11.47
CA HIS A 383 16.22 -24.92 11.05
C HIS A 383 15.97 -23.85 12.13
N LEU A 384 16.75 -22.76 12.09
CA LEU A 384 16.58 -21.63 13.00
C LEU A 384 16.74 -20.30 12.25
N GLY A 385 17.96 -19.92 11.89
CA GLY A 385 18.25 -18.79 11.00
C GLY A 385 18.53 -19.27 9.58
N VAL A 386 17.75 -18.77 8.61
CA VAL A 386 17.91 -19.10 7.19
C VAL A 386 18.28 -17.82 6.45
N ILE A 387 19.48 -17.76 5.91
CA ILE A 387 19.99 -16.60 5.16
C ILE A 387 19.74 -16.80 3.66
N LEU A 388 19.30 -15.73 3.01
CA LEU A 388 19.31 -15.59 1.56
C LEU A 388 20.47 -14.67 1.16
N GLN A 389 21.32 -15.15 0.27
CA GLN A 389 22.48 -14.43 -0.28
C GLN A 389 22.18 -13.95 -1.69
N TYR A 390 22.57 -12.71 -1.99
CA TYR A 390 22.32 -12.07 -3.27
C TYR A 390 23.64 -11.82 -4.00
N ASP A 391 23.60 -11.89 -5.32
CA ASP A 391 24.72 -11.44 -6.16
C ASP A 391 24.69 -9.91 -6.24
N SER A 392 25.48 -9.25 -5.40
CA SER A 392 25.51 -7.79 -5.31
C SER A 392 26.18 -7.11 -6.49
N ASP A 393 26.94 -7.87 -7.30
CA ASP A 393 27.65 -7.36 -8.48
C ASP A 393 26.75 -7.39 -9.74
N ARG A 394 25.63 -8.12 -9.68
CA ARG A 394 24.64 -8.17 -10.74
C ARG A 394 23.91 -6.83 -10.84
N ALA A 395 23.97 -6.20 -12.02
CA ALA A 395 23.16 -5.03 -12.32
C ALA A 395 21.67 -5.37 -12.23
N THR A 396 20.84 -4.38 -11.89
CA THR A 396 19.37 -4.53 -11.96
C THR A 396 18.80 -3.37 -12.76
N GLU A 397 17.99 -3.70 -13.76
CA GLU A 397 17.35 -2.71 -14.62
C GLU A 397 16.00 -2.26 -14.08
N GLY A 398 15.63 -1.03 -14.43
CA GLY A 398 14.32 -0.47 -14.08
C GLY A 398 13.19 -0.87 -15.04
N ARG A 399 13.53 -1.21 -16.29
CA ARG A 399 12.56 -1.62 -17.32
C ARG A 399 12.58 -3.12 -17.54
N ILE A 400 11.43 -3.76 -17.45
CA ILE A 400 11.26 -5.18 -17.75
C ILE A 400 10.30 -5.34 -18.92
N PRO A 401 10.75 -5.87 -20.06
CA PRO A 401 9.83 -6.24 -21.14
C PRO A 401 8.98 -7.43 -20.71
N VAL A 402 7.72 -7.37 -21.10
CA VAL A 402 6.75 -8.44 -20.85
C VAL A 402 6.46 -9.08 -22.20
N ALA A 403 6.52 -10.41 -22.24
CA ALA A 403 6.34 -11.15 -23.48
C ALA A 403 4.96 -10.85 -24.08
N THR A 404 4.94 -10.02 -25.13
CA THR A 404 3.72 -9.64 -25.84
C THR A 404 3.85 -10.02 -27.31
N LYS A 405 2.72 -10.33 -27.95
CA LYS A 405 2.68 -10.45 -29.41
C LYS A 405 2.82 -9.04 -29.97
N GLU A 406 3.99 -8.71 -30.52
CA GLU A 406 4.19 -7.46 -31.25
C GLU A 406 3.05 -7.28 -32.26
N THR A 407 2.33 -6.17 -32.14
CA THR A 407 1.43 -5.70 -33.18
C THR A 407 2.23 -4.70 -34.01
N GLY A 408 2.56 -5.04 -35.25
CA GLY A 408 3.41 -4.25 -36.15
C GLY A 408 2.78 -2.94 -36.66
N THR A 409 2.06 -2.21 -35.80
CA THR A 409 1.40 -0.94 -36.12
C THR A 409 2.23 0.25 -35.65
N THR A 410 2.34 1.27 -36.51
CA THR A 410 3.11 2.51 -36.26
C THR A 410 2.48 3.38 -35.16
N ARG A 411 3.31 4.14 -34.42
CA ARG A 411 2.90 5.07 -33.35
C ARG A 411 1.74 5.99 -33.76
N GLU A 412 1.78 6.57 -34.96
CA GLU A 412 0.75 7.49 -35.49
C GLU A 412 -0.63 6.85 -35.74
N LYS A 413 -0.71 5.51 -35.83
CA LYS A 413 -1.95 4.78 -36.16
C LYS A 413 -2.50 3.95 -35.01
N SER A 414 -1.98 4.16 -33.79
CA SER A 414 -2.37 3.39 -32.61
C SER A 414 -2.33 4.24 -31.36
N VAL A 415 -3.21 3.95 -30.39
CA VAL A 415 -3.17 4.57 -29.07
C VAL A 415 -2.25 3.72 -28.20
N ARG A 416 -1.04 4.20 -27.91
CA ARG A 416 -0.04 3.52 -27.10
C ARG A 416 0.00 4.16 -25.71
N VAL A 417 -0.53 3.43 -24.74
CA VAL A 417 -0.74 3.90 -23.37
C VAL A 417 0.48 3.65 -22.51
N GLY A 418 1.02 4.71 -21.92
CA GLY A 418 1.83 4.67 -20.71
C GLY A 418 0.94 4.87 -19.49
N LEU A 419 0.90 3.91 -18.56
CA LEU A 419 0.09 3.99 -17.34
C LEU A 419 0.97 4.36 -16.15
N ILE A 420 0.58 5.39 -15.39
CA ILE A 420 1.19 5.76 -14.12
C ILE A 420 0.12 5.61 -13.04
N GLY A 421 0.32 4.66 -12.12
CA GLY A 421 -0.64 4.32 -11.09
C GLY A 421 -1.70 3.31 -11.57
N ALA A 422 -1.82 2.21 -10.83
CA ALA A 422 -2.78 1.15 -11.12
C ALA A 422 -3.50 0.71 -9.84
N GLY A 423 -4.15 1.67 -9.18
CA GLY A 423 -4.98 1.40 -8.01
C GLY A 423 -6.20 0.52 -8.33
N ASP A 424 -7.02 0.24 -7.33
CA ASP A 424 -8.17 -0.66 -7.48
C ASP A 424 -9.16 -0.16 -8.53
N TYR A 425 -9.41 1.16 -8.59
CA TYR A 425 -10.29 1.76 -9.59
C TYR A 425 -9.74 1.59 -11.01
N ALA A 426 -8.45 1.87 -11.22
CA ALA A 426 -7.80 1.73 -12.53
C ALA A 426 -7.90 0.29 -13.05
N ARG A 427 -7.60 -0.69 -12.19
CA ARG A 427 -7.64 -2.12 -12.52
C ARG A 427 -9.06 -2.64 -12.75
N ALA A 428 -10.03 -2.22 -11.93
CA ALA A 428 -11.39 -2.75 -12.01
C ALA A 428 -12.24 -2.08 -13.09
N ILE A 429 -12.06 -0.77 -13.31
CA ILE A 429 -12.94 0.05 -14.14
C ILE A 429 -12.20 0.57 -15.37
N LEU A 430 -11.08 1.28 -15.20
CA LEU A 430 -10.48 2.10 -16.26
C LEU A 430 -9.81 1.26 -17.37
N LEU A 431 -8.88 0.38 -17.01
CA LEU A 431 -8.10 -0.42 -17.96
C LEU A 431 -8.97 -1.32 -18.86
N PRO A 432 -10.02 -2.00 -18.35
CA PRO A 432 -10.96 -2.70 -19.22
C PRO A 432 -11.59 -1.81 -20.30
N GLN A 433 -11.92 -0.55 -20.00
CA GLN A 433 -12.52 0.35 -20.98
C GLN A 433 -11.53 0.79 -22.06
N PHE A 434 -10.30 1.17 -21.68
CA PHE A 434 -9.27 1.53 -22.67
C PHE A 434 -8.93 0.35 -23.59
N LYS A 435 -8.81 -0.86 -23.03
CA LYS A 435 -8.59 -2.07 -23.82
C LYS A 435 -9.74 -2.31 -24.81
N ALA A 436 -10.99 -2.16 -24.36
CA ALA A 436 -12.16 -2.27 -25.23
C ALA A 436 -12.26 -1.16 -26.28
N ALA A 437 -11.68 0.02 -26.03
CA ALA A 437 -11.55 1.12 -26.97
C ALA A 437 -10.40 0.93 -27.98
N GLY A 438 -9.66 -0.17 -27.92
CA GLY A 438 -8.57 -0.50 -28.85
C GLY A 438 -7.22 0.10 -28.49
N ALA A 439 -7.03 0.55 -27.24
CA ALA A 439 -5.74 1.00 -26.76
C ALA A 439 -4.73 -0.17 -26.69
N ASN A 440 -3.51 0.10 -27.14
CA ASN A 440 -2.35 -0.75 -26.95
C ASN A 440 -1.65 -0.33 -25.65
N PHE A 441 -1.48 -1.28 -24.73
CA PHE A 441 -0.84 -1.04 -23.45
C PHE A 441 0.67 -1.21 -23.59
N HIS A 442 1.40 -0.10 -23.51
CA HIS A 442 2.82 -0.06 -23.81
C HIS A 442 3.68 -0.24 -22.56
N SER A 443 3.59 0.70 -21.61
CA SER A 443 4.37 0.72 -20.38
C SER A 443 3.49 0.98 -19.16
N VAL A 444 3.86 0.42 -18.01
CA VAL A 444 3.18 0.64 -16.73
C VAL A 444 4.17 0.85 -15.59
N ALA A 445 3.94 1.91 -14.81
CA ALA A 445 4.56 2.17 -13.52
C ALA A 445 3.51 2.17 -12.41
N THR A 446 3.86 1.60 -11.25
CA THR A 446 3.06 1.66 -10.03
C THR A 446 3.96 1.95 -8.83
N ALA A 447 3.39 2.05 -7.63
CA ALA A 447 4.16 2.26 -6.41
C ALA A 447 5.11 1.10 -6.04
N SER A 448 4.98 -0.08 -6.66
CA SER A 448 5.88 -1.21 -6.41
C SER A 448 6.09 -2.08 -7.66
N GLY A 449 7.31 -2.56 -7.87
CA GLY A 449 7.64 -3.42 -9.01
C GLY A 449 6.76 -4.68 -9.11
N ILE A 450 6.37 -5.27 -7.97
CA ILE A 450 5.43 -6.40 -7.92
C ILE A 450 4.10 -6.03 -8.58
N THR A 451 3.49 -4.91 -8.17
CA THR A 451 2.19 -4.52 -8.71
C THR A 451 2.28 -4.08 -10.16
N ALA A 452 3.40 -3.46 -10.58
CA ALA A 452 3.65 -3.12 -11.97
C ALA A 452 3.70 -4.39 -12.84
N ARG A 453 4.44 -5.41 -12.39
CA ARG A 453 4.53 -6.70 -13.07
C ARG A 453 3.17 -7.41 -13.17
N GLU A 454 2.41 -7.46 -12.07
CA GLU A 454 1.06 -8.05 -12.07
C GLU A 454 0.12 -7.38 -13.07
N VAL A 455 0.10 -6.04 -13.08
CA VAL A 455 -0.76 -5.26 -13.96
C VAL A 455 -0.33 -5.47 -15.41
N ALA A 456 0.97 -5.50 -15.66
CA ALA A 456 1.50 -5.76 -16.99
C ALA A 456 1.10 -7.13 -17.52
N ASP A 457 1.30 -8.21 -16.74
CA ASP A 457 0.94 -9.57 -17.11
C ASP A 457 -0.59 -9.71 -17.31
N LYS A 458 -1.40 -9.12 -16.40
CA LYS A 458 -2.86 -9.24 -16.42
C LYS A 458 -3.50 -8.52 -17.61
N PHE A 459 -3.04 -7.31 -17.92
CA PHE A 459 -3.65 -6.49 -18.97
C PHE A 459 -2.95 -6.60 -20.32
N GLY A 460 -1.73 -7.15 -20.33
CA GLY A 460 -0.91 -7.35 -21.52
C GLY A 460 -0.13 -6.09 -21.91
N PHE A 461 0.50 -5.43 -20.94
CA PHE A 461 1.43 -4.33 -21.24
C PHE A 461 2.71 -4.87 -21.89
N GLY A 462 3.32 -4.08 -22.78
CA GLY A 462 4.60 -4.43 -23.42
C GLY A 462 5.78 -4.43 -22.45
N CYS A 463 5.75 -3.61 -21.40
CA CYS A 463 6.75 -3.59 -20.34
C CYS A 463 6.17 -3.05 -19.02
N CYS A 464 6.86 -3.33 -17.93
CA CYS A 464 6.68 -2.64 -16.64
C CYS A 464 7.98 -1.94 -16.27
N VAL A 465 7.89 -0.77 -15.64
CA VAL A 465 9.02 0.10 -15.33
C VAL A 465 9.02 0.52 -13.86
N SER A 466 10.11 1.11 -13.40
CA SER A 466 10.31 1.42 -11.98
C SER A 466 9.56 2.65 -11.49
N GLY A 467 9.33 3.63 -12.37
CA GLY A 467 8.84 4.94 -11.98
C GLY A 467 8.09 5.67 -13.08
N ALA A 468 7.46 6.78 -12.68
CA ALA A 468 6.70 7.64 -13.58
C ALA A 468 7.58 8.22 -14.70
N ASP A 469 8.82 8.61 -14.38
CA ASP A 469 9.75 9.24 -15.34
C ASP A 469 9.99 8.36 -16.56
N GLU A 470 10.23 7.06 -16.37
CA GLU A 470 10.41 6.11 -17.47
C GLU A 470 9.17 5.96 -18.36
N VAL A 471 7.97 6.23 -17.84
CA VAL A 471 6.73 6.23 -18.63
C VAL A 471 6.57 7.55 -19.38
N LEU A 472 6.92 8.67 -18.76
CA LEU A 472 6.82 10.01 -19.33
C LEU A 472 7.82 10.21 -20.48
N ASP A 473 9.06 9.76 -20.28
CA ASP A 473 10.17 9.89 -21.22
C ASP A 473 10.10 8.86 -22.37
N ASP A 474 9.12 7.94 -22.34
CA ASP A 474 8.95 6.91 -23.36
C ASP A 474 8.35 7.51 -24.65
N ASP A 475 9.18 7.68 -25.67
CA ASP A 475 8.75 8.16 -26.99
C ASP A 475 7.69 7.29 -27.67
N GLU A 476 7.57 6.01 -27.33
CA GLU A 476 6.56 5.14 -27.93
C GLU A 476 5.18 5.34 -27.32
N ALA A 477 5.08 5.86 -26.09
CA ALA A 477 3.82 6.24 -25.48
C ALA A 477 3.34 7.57 -26.06
N ASN A 478 2.10 7.61 -26.56
CA ASN A 478 1.45 8.84 -27.06
C ASN A 478 0.25 9.28 -26.20
N LEU A 479 -0.21 8.42 -25.29
CA LEU A 479 -1.21 8.72 -24.28
C LEU A 479 -0.68 8.32 -22.91
N ILE A 480 -0.58 9.27 -21.98
CA ILE A 480 -0.27 9.01 -20.58
C ILE A 480 -1.58 8.94 -19.80
N VAL A 481 -1.82 7.82 -19.13
CA VAL A 481 -2.97 7.60 -18.24
C VAL A 481 -2.47 7.67 -16.80
N ILE A 482 -2.94 8.66 -16.04
CA ILE A 482 -2.55 8.92 -14.65
C ILE A 482 -3.72 8.52 -13.75
N ALA A 483 -3.51 7.50 -12.92
CA ALA A 483 -4.49 6.99 -11.96
C ALA A 483 -3.82 6.69 -10.60
N THR A 484 -3.09 7.68 -10.10
CA THR A 484 -2.36 7.69 -8.83
C THR A 484 -3.22 8.23 -7.68
N ARG A 485 -2.60 8.58 -6.54
CA ARG A 485 -3.24 9.37 -5.48
C ARG A 485 -3.31 10.84 -5.92
N HIS A 486 -4.23 11.61 -5.33
CA HIS A 486 -4.61 12.93 -5.84
C HIS A 486 -3.44 13.93 -5.88
N ASP A 487 -2.59 13.90 -4.87
CA ASP A 487 -1.38 14.72 -4.70
C ASP A 487 -0.40 14.70 -5.87
N THR A 488 -0.38 13.62 -6.63
CA THR A 488 0.56 13.47 -7.76
C THR A 488 -0.06 13.77 -9.12
N HIS A 489 -1.37 14.00 -9.19
CA HIS A 489 -2.08 14.18 -10.46
C HIS A 489 -1.57 15.40 -11.23
N ALA A 490 -1.51 16.56 -10.56
CA ALA A 490 -1.19 17.83 -11.20
C ALA A 490 0.22 17.80 -11.82
N GLU A 491 1.21 17.43 -11.02
CA GLU A 491 2.62 17.41 -11.44
C GLU A 491 2.87 16.40 -12.57
N LEU A 492 2.32 15.19 -12.47
CA LEU A 492 2.45 14.17 -13.52
C LEU A 492 1.77 14.60 -14.82
N ALA A 493 0.60 15.24 -14.74
CA ALA A 493 -0.13 15.72 -15.91
C ALA A 493 0.62 16.88 -16.59
N ARG A 494 1.11 17.84 -15.81
CA ARG A 494 1.93 18.97 -16.28
C ARG A 494 3.15 18.49 -17.05
N ARG A 495 3.95 17.60 -16.46
CA ARG A 495 5.16 17.06 -17.10
C ARG A 495 4.86 16.30 -18.40
N ALA A 496 3.81 15.48 -18.41
CA ALA A 496 3.39 14.77 -19.62
C ALA A 496 2.97 15.73 -20.74
N LEU A 497 2.25 16.80 -20.41
CA LEU A 497 1.84 17.85 -21.36
C LEU A 497 3.04 18.64 -21.88
N GLU A 498 4.01 18.99 -21.03
CA GLU A 498 5.25 19.68 -21.46
C GLU A 498 6.07 18.85 -22.46
N LEU A 499 6.00 17.52 -22.36
CA LEU A 499 6.58 16.58 -23.33
C LEU A 499 5.71 16.38 -24.59
N GLY A 500 4.60 17.12 -24.72
CA GLY A 500 3.69 17.05 -25.87
C GLY A 500 2.85 15.77 -25.95
N LYS A 501 2.70 15.03 -24.84
CA LYS A 501 1.90 13.80 -24.79
C LYS A 501 0.43 14.13 -24.55
N HIS A 502 -0.49 13.32 -25.10
CA HIS A 502 -1.88 13.37 -24.66
C HIS A 502 -1.99 12.83 -23.25
N VAL A 503 -2.84 13.42 -22.42
CA VAL A 503 -2.99 13.06 -21.00
C VAL A 503 -4.44 12.73 -20.70
N PHE A 504 -4.64 11.56 -20.09
CA PHE A 504 -5.83 11.28 -19.29
C PHE A 504 -5.43 11.22 -17.83
N VAL A 505 -6.04 12.04 -16.99
CA VAL A 505 -5.80 12.05 -15.54
C VAL A 505 -7.11 11.81 -14.80
N GLU A 506 -7.09 10.89 -13.83
CA GLU A 506 -8.23 10.71 -12.95
C GLU A 506 -8.50 11.97 -12.12
N LYS A 507 -9.73 12.10 -11.65
CA LYS A 507 -10.16 13.24 -10.84
C LYS A 507 -9.66 13.08 -9.39
N PRO A 508 -9.38 14.18 -8.66
CA PRO A 508 -9.40 15.58 -9.09
C PRO A 508 -8.15 15.95 -9.90
N LEU A 509 -8.18 17.03 -10.67
CA LEU A 509 -7.02 17.45 -11.47
C LEU A 509 -5.86 17.98 -10.60
N ALA A 510 -6.19 18.70 -9.53
CA ALA A 510 -5.28 19.35 -8.60
C ALA A 510 -5.90 19.40 -7.20
N LEU A 511 -5.06 19.56 -6.17
CA LEU A 511 -5.49 19.74 -4.79
C LEU A 511 -5.61 21.22 -4.41
N ASN A 512 -4.87 22.11 -5.05
CA ASN A 512 -4.88 23.54 -4.76
C ASN A 512 -4.82 24.39 -6.04
N GLU A 513 -4.96 25.71 -5.88
CA GLU A 513 -4.99 26.67 -6.99
C GLU A 513 -3.66 26.73 -7.74
N GLU A 514 -2.53 26.70 -7.04
CA GLU A 514 -1.19 26.76 -7.65
C GLU A 514 -0.94 25.55 -8.57
N GLU A 515 -1.25 24.35 -8.09
CA GLU A 515 -1.19 23.12 -8.89
C GLU A 515 -2.10 23.21 -10.12
N LEU A 516 -3.34 23.71 -9.95
CA LEU A 516 -4.30 23.83 -11.04
C LEU A 516 -3.80 24.80 -12.13
N GLU A 517 -3.37 26.00 -11.73
CA GLU A 517 -2.83 27.01 -12.65
C GLU A 517 -1.66 26.44 -13.46
N SER A 518 -0.78 25.71 -12.78
CA SER A 518 0.39 25.08 -13.38
C SER A 518 0.02 24.07 -14.47
N VAL A 519 -0.95 23.17 -14.21
CA VAL A 519 -1.38 22.20 -15.23
C VAL A 519 -2.15 22.85 -16.38
N VAL A 520 -3.01 23.82 -16.09
CA VAL A 520 -3.79 24.52 -17.12
C VAL A 520 -2.87 25.31 -18.05
N ALA A 521 -1.84 25.97 -17.51
CA ALA A 521 -0.83 26.66 -18.30
C ALA A 521 -0.05 25.71 -19.20
N ALA A 522 0.36 24.54 -18.69
CA ALA A 522 1.02 23.52 -19.48
C ALA A 522 0.10 22.97 -20.59
N ALA A 523 -1.18 22.72 -20.28
CA ALA A 523 -2.15 22.24 -21.26
C ALA A 523 -2.38 23.25 -22.40
N ALA A 524 -2.41 24.55 -22.08
CA ALA A 524 -2.59 25.61 -23.08
C ALA A 524 -1.39 25.76 -24.03
N GLN A 525 -0.19 25.37 -23.60
CA GLN A 525 1.05 25.46 -24.38
C GLN A 525 1.44 24.14 -25.07
N SER A 526 0.80 23.04 -24.69
CA SER A 526 1.11 21.70 -25.19
C SER A 526 0.56 21.45 -26.60
N GLN A 527 1.21 20.53 -27.33
CA GLN A 527 0.62 19.89 -28.51
C GLN A 527 -0.27 18.69 -28.15
N GLY A 528 -0.19 18.23 -26.90
CA GLY A 528 -1.03 17.20 -26.33
C GLY A 528 -2.34 17.77 -25.81
N GLU A 529 -3.31 16.88 -25.62
CA GLU A 529 -4.65 17.23 -25.15
C GLU A 529 -4.85 16.67 -23.74
N LEU A 530 -5.44 17.47 -22.85
CA LEU A 530 -5.75 17.09 -21.48
C LEU A 530 -7.20 16.62 -21.36
N MET A 531 -7.38 15.43 -20.79
CA MET A 531 -8.67 14.88 -20.40
C MET A 531 -8.68 14.54 -18.91
N VAL A 532 -9.67 15.05 -18.18
CA VAL A 532 -9.92 14.64 -16.79
C VAL A 532 -10.99 13.55 -16.72
N GLY A 533 -10.90 12.67 -15.71
CA GLY A 533 -11.79 11.54 -15.39
C GLY A 533 -13.27 11.85 -15.11
N TYR A 534 -13.85 12.90 -15.72
CA TYR A 534 -15.25 13.25 -15.61
C TYR A 534 -16.17 12.39 -16.50
N ASN A 535 -16.29 11.11 -16.15
CA ASN A 535 -17.02 10.13 -16.96
C ASN A 535 -18.54 10.39 -17.10
N ARG A 536 -19.19 11.05 -16.13
CA ARG A 536 -20.66 11.22 -16.06
C ARG A 536 -21.27 11.86 -17.31
N ARG A 537 -20.62 12.88 -17.88
CA ARG A 537 -21.10 13.56 -19.10
C ARG A 537 -21.17 12.64 -20.32
N PHE A 538 -20.42 11.55 -20.33
CA PHE A 538 -20.42 10.55 -21.40
C PHE A 538 -21.49 9.46 -21.21
N SER A 539 -22.22 9.47 -20.09
CA SER A 539 -23.26 8.47 -19.85
C SER A 539 -24.44 8.63 -20.82
N PRO A 540 -25.09 7.53 -21.23
CA PRO A 540 -26.31 7.61 -22.05
C PRO A 540 -27.40 8.47 -21.41
N ALA A 541 -27.50 8.46 -20.08
CA ALA A 541 -28.46 9.27 -19.34
C ALA A 541 -28.16 10.77 -19.41
N ALA A 542 -26.89 11.18 -19.24
CA ALA A 542 -26.48 12.58 -19.35
C ALA A 542 -26.64 13.10 -20.79
N ILE A 543 -26.26 12.30 -21.79
CA ILE A 543 -26.43 12.64 -23.21
C ILE A 543 -27.92 12.83 -23.52
N ALA A 544 -28.79 11.90 -23.08
CA ALA A 544 -30.23 12.02 -23.27
C ALA A 544 -30.82 13.25 -22.55
N ALA A 545 -30.29 13.61 -21.38
CA ALA A 545 -30.71 14.80 -20.66
C ALA A 545 -30.32 16.09 -21.39
N LYS A 546 -29.05 16.20 -21.83
CA LYS A 546 -28.58 17.34 -22.64
C LYS A 546 -29.40 17.49 -23.90
N GLU A 547 -29.71 16.37 -24.55
CA GLU A 547 -30.55 16.34 -25.74
C GLU A 547 -31.98 16.85 -25.50
N PHE A 548 -32.59 16.37 -24.42
CA PHE A 548 -33.96 16.71 -24.06
C PHE A 548 -34.17 18.23 -23.79
N PHE A 549 -33.11 18.89 -23.35
CA PHE A 549 -33.05 20.33 -23.04
C PHE A 549 -32.24 21.16 -24.06
N ARG A 550 -31.89 20.61 -25.23
CA ARG A 550 -31.04 21.25 -26.24
C ARG A 550 -31.59 22.63 -26.67
N ASP A 551 -32.84 22.67 -27.11
CA ASP A 551 -33.48 23.89 -27.66
C ASP A 551 -34.33 24.62 -26.61
N ARG A 552 -33.86 24.66 -25.35
CA ARG A 552 -34.59 25.34 -24.27
C ARG A 552 -34.52 26.87 -24.44
N PRO A 553 -35.64 27.60 -24.23
CA PRO A 553 -35.67 29.07 -24.33
C PRO A 553 -35.16 29.80 -23.06
N GLY A 554 -34.70 29.08 -22.03
CA GLY A 554 -34.34 29.67 -20.75
C GLY A 554 -33.52 28.75 -19.84
N PRO A 555 -33.19 29.20 -18.62
CA PRO A 555 -32.26 28.52 -17.72
C PRO A 555 -32.81 27.20 -17.19
N LEU A 556 -31.90 26.39 -16.64
CA LEU A 556 -32.20 25.15 -15.93
C LEU A 556 -32.11 25.35 -14.40
N SER A 557 -32.91 24.58 -13.68
CA SER A 557 -32.72 24.31 -12.26
C SER A 557 -32.38 22.84 -12.07
N ILE A 558 -31.26 22.54 -11.41
CA ILE A 558 -30.74 21.17 -11.26
C ILE A 558 -30.62 20.83 -9.78
N SER A 559 -31.17 19.69 -9.34
CA SER A 559 -30.93 19.13 -8.01
C SER A 559 -30.19 17.81 -8.14
N TYR A 560 -29.06 17.66 -7.45
CA TYR A 560 -28.22 16.46 -7.48
C TYR A 560 -27.98 15.96 -6.06
N ARG A 561 -28.52 14.79 -5.72
CA ARG A 561 -28.24 14.10 -4.46
C ARG A 561 -27.26 12.94 -4.65
N VAL A 562 -26.25 12.89 -3.79
CA VAL A 562 -25.24 11.82 -3.72
C VAL A 562 -25.21 11.23 -2.31
N ASN A 563 -25.60 9.96 -2.18
CA ASN A 563 -25.54 9.18 -0.95
C ASN A 563 -24.25 8.34 -0.95
N ALA A 564 -23.15 8.96 -0.55
CA ALA A 564 -21.81 8.41 -0.76
C ALA A 564 -21.39 7.38 0.30
N GLY A 565 -22.02 7.39 1.48
CA GLY A 565 -21.69 6.51 2.61
C GLY A 565 -20.40 6.92 3.32
N ARG A 566 -20.17 6.42 4.54
CA ARG A 566 -19.02 6.80 5.37
C ARG A 566 -17.68 6.24 4.85
N VAL A 567 -16.62 7.04 4.97
CA VAL A 567 -15.21 6.62 4.82
C VAL A 567 -14.52 6.74 6.18
N PRO A 568 -13.65 5.79 6.59
CA PRO A 568 -12.92 5.89 7.85
C PRO A 568 -12.02 7.14 7.90
N ARG A 569 -11.91 7.79 9.07
CA ARG A 569 -11.13 9.02 9.27
C ARG A 569 -9.63 8.87 8.99
N ASP A 570 -9.09 7.68 9.21
CA ASP A 570 -7.69 7.31 8.98
C ASP A 570 -7.39 6.97 7.50
N HIS A 571 -8.38 7.06 6.62
CA HIS A 571 -8.19 6.84 5.20
C HIS A 571 -7.44 8.00 4.53
N TRP A 572 -6.49 7.70 3.66
CA TRP A 572 -5.61 8.67 2.96
C TRP A 572 -6.35 9.85 2.30
N ILE A 573 -7.61 9.66 1.90
CA ILE A 573 -8.42 10.70 1.26
C ILE A 573 -8.66 11.91 2.18
N HIS A 574 -8.62 11.71 3.50
CA HIS A 574 -8.76 12.78 4.50
C HIS A 574 -7.42 13.41 4.88
N ASP A 575 -6.30 12.86 4.40
CA ASP A 575 -5.02 13.53 4.56
C ASP A 575 -5.01 14.77 3.64
N PRO A 576 -4.81 15.98 4.19
CA PRO A 576 -4.84 17.21 3.41
C PRO A 576 -3.72 17.25 2.35
N ARG A 577 -2.61 16.54 2.55
CA ARG A 577 -1.47 16.51 1.62
C ARG A 577 -1.64 15.48 0.51
N GLU A 578 -2.32 14.36 0.79
CA GLU A 578 -2.46 13.26 -0.20
C GLU A 578 -3.82 13.26 -0.90
N GLY A 579 -4.89 13.44 -0.13
CA GLY A 579 -6.26 13.35 -0.59
C GLY A 579 -6.94 14.69 -0.81
N GLY A 580 -6.54 15.71 -0.04
CA GLY A 580 -7.17 17.03 -0.01
C GLY A 580 -8.60 17.02 0.54
N GLY A 581 -9.06 15.91 1.13
CA GLY A 581 -10.44 15.74 1.54
C GLY A 581 -11.34 15.17 0.44
N ARG A 582 -12.43 14.55 0.88
CA ARG A 582 -13.31 13.78 0.00
C ARG A 582 -14.07 14.64 -1.00
N ILE A 583 -14.47 15.84 -0.59
CA ILE A 583 -15.25 16.78 -1.43
C ILE A 583 -14.45 17.19 -2.65
N VAL A 584 -13.16 17.47 -2.49
CA VAL A 584 -12.25 17.83 -3.59
C VAL A 584 -12.23 16.74 -4.64
N GLY A 585 -12.03 15.50 -4.18
CA GLY A 585 -12.01 14.34 -5.05
C GLY A 585 -13.36 14.02 -5.69
N GLU A 586 -14.50 14.26 -5.07
CA GLU A 586 -15.79 13.74 -5.58
C GLU A 586 -16.69 14.80 -6.21
N VAL A 587 -16.78 16.01 -5.62
CA VAL A 587 -17.76 17.02 -6.04
C VAL A 587 -17.45 17.63 -7.39
N CYS A 588 -16.17 17.75 -7.75
CA CYS A 588 -15.75 18.18 -9.09
C CYS A 588 -16.44 17.39 -10.21
N HIS A 589 -16.77 16.13 -9.96
CA HIS A 589 -17.47 15.26 -10.89
C HIS A 589 -18.93 15.67 -11.16
N PHE A 590 -19.60 16.25 -10.15
CA PHE A 590 -21.00 16.65 -10.23
C PHE A 590 -21.13 18.07 -10.78
N ILE A 591 -20.19 18.95 -10.42
CA ILE A 591 -20.06 20.29 -11.02
C ILE A 591 -19.84 20.14 -12.54
N ASP A 592 -18.91 19.26 -12.95
CA ASP A 592 -18.66 18.93 -14.36
C ASP A 592 -19.95 18.56 -15.11
N LEU A 593 -20.76 17.67 -14.52
CA LEU A 593 -21.99 17.24 -15.16
C LEU A 593 -22.99 18.40 -15.31
N MET A 594 -23.06 19.32 -14.34
CA MET A 594 -23.90 20.50 -14.46
C MET A 594 -23.37 21.49 -15.52
N HIS A 595 -22.06 21.69 -15.64
CA HIS A 595 -21.46 22.43 -16.76
C HIS A 595 -21.84 21.79 -18.09
N PHE A 596 -21.75 20.47 -18.20
CA PHE A 596 -22.13 19.76 -19.43
C PHE A 596 -23.61 19.93 -19.82
N LEU A 597 -24.52 19.84 -18.84
CA LEU A 597 -25.97 19.94 -19.04
C LEU A 597 -26.43 21.37 -19.37
N THR A 598 -25.85 22.36 -18.69
CA THR A 598 -26.15 23.78 -18.93
C THR A 598 -25.41 24.31 -20.17
N GLY A 599 -24.20 23.83 -20.44
CA GLY A 599 -23.29 24.44 -21.41
C GLY A 599 -22.78 25.81 -20.94
N ALA A 600 -22.77 26.06 -19.63
CA ALA A 600 -22.37 27.33 -19.04
C ALA A 600 -21.48 27.12 -17.80
N LEU A 601 -20.53 28.03 -17.61
CA LEU A 601 -19.62 28.02 -16.46
C LEU A 601 -20.31 28.48 -15.19
N THR A 602 -19.84 27.97 -14.05
CA THR A 602 -20.28 28.45 -12.74
C THR A 602 -19.65 29.81 -12.44
N THR A 603 -20.44 30.73 -11.89
CA THR A 603 -20.01 32.09 -11.55
C THR A 603 -20.04 32.38 -10.05
N ARG A 604 -20.78 31.58 -9.27
CA ARG A 604 -20.87 31.71 -7.81
C ARG A 604 -21.15 30.36 -7.17
N VAL A 605 -20.54 30.13 -6.01
CA VAL A 605 -20.76 28.96 -5.16
C VAL A 605 -21.11 29.41 -3.73
N PHE A 606 -21.93 28.62 -3.05
CA PHE A 606 -22.12 28.66 -1.61
C PHE A 606 -22.17 27.22 -1.11
N ALA A 607 -21.44 26.89 -0.04
CA ALA A 607 -21.39 25.55 0.52
C ALA A 607 -21.48 25.59 2.04
N GLU A 608 -22.14 24.60 2.62
CA GLU A 608 -22.26 24.45 4.07
C GLU A 608 -22.21 22.96 4.44
N SER A 609 -21.33 22.61 5.37
CA SER A 609 -21.22 21.26 5.93
C SER A 609 -22.17 21.08 7.11
N ILE A 610 -22.39 19.82 7.49
CA ILE A 610 -22.96 19.53 8.81
C ILE A 610 -22.01 19.99 9.93
N VAL A 611 -22.52 20.07 11.16
CA VAL A 611 -21.71 20.28 12.37
C VAL A 611 -22.07 19.19 13.37
N SER A 612 -21.07 18.40 13.77
CA SER A 612 -21.27 17.26 14.67
C SER A 612 -20.40 17.36 15.92
N GLN A 613 -20.96 16.95 17.06
CA GLN A 613 -20.17 16.71 18.28
C GLN A 613 -19.58 15.29 18.31
N ASN A 614 -20.00 14.41 17.39
CA ASN A 614 -19.48 13.06 17.29
C ASN A 614 -18.15 13.07 16.54
N GLN A 615 -17.05 12.85 17.27
CA GLN A 615 -15.69 12.82 16.74
C GLN A 615 -15.42 11.69 15.74
N GLU A 616 -16.33 10.74 15.56
CA GLU A 616 -16.19 9.77 14.49
C GLU A 616 -16.65 10.32 13.12
N ILE A 617 -17.48 11.35 13.09
CA ILE A 617 -18.01 11.96 11.86
C ILE A 617 -16.99 12.96 11.34
N THR A 618 -16.72 12.90 10.03
CA THR A 618 -15.99 13.96 9.33
C THR A 618 -17.05 14.91 8.79
N ASP A 619 -17.12 16.12 9.31
CA ASP A 619 -18.22 17.05 9.02
C ASP A 619 -18.19 17.49 7.55
N GLU A 620 -16.98 17.68 7.03
CA GLU A 620 -16.67 18.04 5.65
C GLU A 620 -17.11 16.97 4.63
N ASP A 621 -17.43 15.75 5.07
CA ASP A 621 -17.89 14.67 4.22
C ASP A 621 -19.39 14.75 3.88
N SER A 622 -20.14 15.65 4.51
CA SER A 622 -21.55 15.90 4.22
C SER A 622 -21.83 17.39 4.01
N VAL A 623 -22.03 17.79 2.76
CA VAL A 623 -22.10 19.19 2.33
C VAL A 623 -23.29 19.43 1.41
N PHE A 624 -23.97 20.55 1.62
CA PHE A 624 -24.90 21.14 0.66
C PHE A 624 -24.22 22.28 -0.09
N ILE A 625 -24.27 22.23 -1.42
CA ILE A 625 -23.62 23.19 -2.30
C ILE A 625 -24.67 23.79 -3.23
N THR A 626 -24.66 25.10 -3.39
CA THR A 626 -25.50 25.84 -4.34
C THR A 626 -24.64 26.57 -5.36
N LEU A 627 -25.00 26.43 -6.64
CA LEU A 627 -24.23 26.93 -7.79
C LEU A 627 -25.10 27.87 -8.62
N ARG A 628 -24.50 28.96 -9.10
CA ARG A 628 -25.07 29.84 -10.14
C ARG A 628 -24.22 29.74 -11.41
N PHE A 629 -24.87 29.63 -12.57
CA PHE A 629 -24.20 29.53 -13.86
C PHE A 629 -24.36 30.80 -14.70
N ALA A 630 -23.46 31.00 -15.66
CA ALA A 630 -23.39 32.19 -16.51
C ALA A 630 -24.63 32.38 -17.39
N ASP A 631 -25.31 31.30 -17.81
CA ASP A 631 -26.56 31.36 -18.57
C ASP A 631 -27.80 31.68 -17.70
N GLY A 632 -27.60 31.91 -16.40
CA GLY A 632 -28.65 32.15 -15.42
C GLY A 632 -29.24 30.88 -14.80
N SER A 633 -28.76 29.68 -15.19
CA SER A 633 -29.14 28.43 -14.53
C SER A 633 -28.67 28.41 -13.08
N ASN A 634 -29.30 27.55 -12.27
CA ASN A 634 -28.87 27.25 -10.91
C ASN A 634 -28.85 25.74 -10.65
N GLY A 635 -28.05 25.35 -9.67
CA GLY A 635 -27.91 23.96 -9.28
C GLY A 635 -27.70 23.81 -7.79
N SER A 636 -28.11 22.67 -7.24
CA SER A 636 -27.74 22.25 -5.89
C SER A 636 -27.17 20.84 -5.89
N ILE A 637 -26.13 20.63 -5.08
CA ILE A 637 -25.52 19.32 -4.82
C ILE A 637 -25.66 19.03 -3.33
N ALA A 638 -26.32 17.93 -2.99
CA ALA A 638 -26.34 17.37 -1.65
C ALA A 638 -25.41 16.15 -1.63
N TYR A 639 -24.19 16.31 -1.15
CA TYR A 639 -23.23 15.22 -0.96
C TYR A 639 -23.32 14.75 0.49
N LEU A 640 -23.70 13.48 0.71
CA LEU A 640 -24.09 12.98 2.02
C LEU A 640 -23.34 11.68 2.34
N ALA A 641 -22.57 11.66 3.44
CA ALA A 641 -21.82 10.48 3.88
C ALA A 641 -22.59 9.58 4.86
N GLU A 642 -23.58 10.11 5.57
CA GLU A 642 -24.25 9.39 6.68
C GLU A 642 -25.52 8.61 6.26
N GLY A 643 -25.85 8.57 4.96
CA GLY A 643 -27.05 7.88 4.48
C GLY A 643 -26.89 6.35 4.34
N ASP A 644 -28.02 5.64 4.49
CA ASP A 644 -28.07 4.19 4.32
C ASP A 644 -27.92 3.77 2.85
N ARG A 645 -27.09 2.76 2.58
CA ARG A 645 -26.77 2.27 1.23
C ARG A 645 -27.95 1.58 0.51
N ALA A 646 -29.06 1.33 1.19
CA ALA A 646 -30.30 0.85 0.57
C ALA A 646 -30.92 1.90 -0.37
N ILE A 647 -30.64 3.20 -0.14
CA ILE A 647 -31.03 4.27 -1.07
C ILE A 647 -30.00 4.32 -2.22
N PRO A 648 -30.46 4.38 -3.49
CA PRO A 648 -29.55 4.52 -4.63
C PRO A 648 -28.61 5.71 -4.49
N LYS A 649 -27.34 5.51 -4.88
CA LYS A 649 -26.26 6.47 -4.65
C LYS A 649 -26.56 7.83 -5.27
N GLU A 650 -26.89 7.89 -6.54
CA GLU A 650 -27.00 9.15 -7.28
C GLU A 650 -28.43 9.40 -7.79
N ARG A 651 -28.96 10.60 -7.57
CA ARG A 651 -30.22 11.07 -8.17
C ARG A 651 -30.06 12.49 -8.66
N ILE A 652 -30.49 12.75 -9.91
CA ILE A 652 -30.42 14.06 -10.54
C ILE A 652 -31.82 14.43 -11.04
N GLU A 653 -32.26 15.64 -10.78
CA GLU A 653 -33.53 16.18 -11.26
C GLU A 653 -33.29 17.52 -11.94
N ILE A 654 -33.72 17.64 -13.19
CA ILE A 654 -33.46 18.79 -14.06
C ILE A 654 -34.80 19.38 -14.47
N PHE A 655 -34.95 20.70 -14.32
CA PHE A 655 -36.18 21.43 -14.60
C PHE A 655 -35.89 22.60 -15.52
N GLY A 656 -36.75 22.81 -16.53
CA GLY A 656 -36.64 23.97 -17.42
C GLY A 656 -37.61 23.87 -18.59
N ALA A 657 -38.02 25.00 -19.16
CA ALA A 657 -38.85 25.04 -20.36
C ALA A 657 -40.18 24.23 -20.30
N ARG A 658 -40.82 24.16 -19.12
CA ARG A 658 -42.01 23.30 -18.84
C ARG A 658 -41.75 21.79 -19.05
N LYS A 659 -40.50 21.38 -18.96
CA LYS A 659 -40.04 20.00 -19.01
C LYS A 659 -39.28 19.67 -17.73
N SER A 660 -39.29 18.39 -17.38
CA SER A 660 -38.47 17.87 -16.29
C SER A 660 -37.86 16.54 -16.69
N LEU A 661 -36.67 16.24 -16.18
CA LEU A 661 -36.04 14.94 -16.38
C LEU A 661 -35.35 14.50 -15.09
N ALA A 662 -35.62 13.28 -14.66
CA ALA A 662 -34.94 12.64 -13.55
C ALA A 662 -33.99 11.56 -14.05
N ILE A 663 -32.78 11.51 -13.51
CA ILE A 663 -31.81 10.41 -13.68
C ILE A 663 -31.69 9.70 -12.33
N ASP A 664 -31.94 8.40 -12.34
CA ASP A 664 -31.81 7.54 -11.16
C ASP A 664 -30.61 6.61 -11.33
N ASP A 665 -29.54 6.91 -10.58
CA ASP A 665 -28.31 6.14 -10.43
C ASP A 665 -27.67 5.71 -11.76
N PHE A 666 -27.84 6.50 -12.82
CA PHE A 666 -27.40 6.15 -14.18
C PHE A 666 -27.90 4.78 -14.66
N ARG A 667 -29.05 4.34 -14.14
CA ARG A 667 -29.75 3.10 -14.52
C ARG A 667 -31.05 3.40 -15.25
N SER A 668 -31.66 4.54 -15.01
CA SER A 668 -32.85 4.97 -15.72
C SER A 668 -32.97 6.48 -15.81
N THR A 669 -33.69 6.93 -16.84
CA THR A 669 -34.18 8.30 -16.97
C THR A 669 -35.70 8.33 -17.00
N THR A 670 -36.29 9.38 -16.45
CA THR A 670 -37.73 9.63 -16.52
C THR A 670 -37.95 11.07 -16.97
N ALA A 671 -38.42 11.24 -18.21
CA ALA A 671 -38.68 12.54 -18.82
C ALA A 671 -40.17 12.89 -18.73
N TYR A 672 -40.46 14.16 -18.46
CA TYR A 672 -41.79 14.74 -18.34
C TYR A 672 -41.92 15.94 -19.28
N ALA A 673 -42.86 15.87 -20.22
CA ALA A 673 -43.17 16.97 -21.14
C ALA A 673 -44.62 16.87 -21.62
N ASN A 674 -45.31 17.99 -21.76
CA ASN A 674 -46.69 18.06 -22.28
C ASN A 674 -47.66 17.09 -21.56
N ALA A 675 -47.58 17.03 -20.23
CA ALA A 675 -48.34 16.10 -19.38
C ALA A 675 -48.15 14.60 -19.71
N ARG A 676 -47.06 14.23 -20.40
CA ARG A 676 -46.68 12.84 -20.68
C ARG A 676 -45.39 12.49 -19.96
N GLN A 677 -45.28 11.21 -19.61
CA GLN A 677 -44.10 10.62 -19.00
C GLN A 677 -43.47 9.61 -19.96
N LYS A 678 -42.14 9.66 -20.11
CA LYS A 678 -41.36 8.64 -20.81
C LYS A 678 -40.25 8.14 -19.88
N LYS A 679 -40.28 6.85 -19.57
CA LYS A 679 -39.25 6.19 -18.76
C LYS A 679 -38.37 5.32 -19.65
N THR A 680 -37.06 5.42 -19.46
CA THR A 680 -36.06 4.58 -20.12
C THR A 680 -35.20 3.91 -19.05
N ARG A 681 -34.99 2.60 -19.15
CA ARG A 681 -34.21 1.81 -18.18
C ARG A 681 -33.13 1.04 -18.92
N LEU A 682 -31.90 1.12 -18.42
CA LEU A 682 -30.76 0.36 -18.90
C LEU A 682 -30.72 -1.02 -18.22
N ARG A 683 -30.06 -1.99 -18.89
CA ARG A 683 -29.87 -3.33 -18.33
C ARG A 683 -28.88 -3.34 -17.16
N ALA A 684 -27.87 -2.48 -17.23
CA ALA A 684 -26.86 -2.28 -16.19
C ALA A 684 -26.67 -0.78 -15.95
N GLN A 685 -26.03 -0.42 -14.84
CA GLN A 685 -25.61 0.96 -14.61
C GLN A 685 -24.54 1.34 -15.63
N ASP A 686 -24.71 2.49 -16.27
CA ASP A 686 -23.73 3.02 -17.21
C ASP A 686 -23.47 4.49 -16.92
N LYS A 687 -22.30 4.74 -16.33
CA LYS A 687 -21.86 6.08 -15.95
C LYS A 687 -20.98 6.73 -17.02
N GLY A 688 -20.79 6.12 -18.19
CA GLY A 688 -20.08 6.71 -19.32
C GLY A 688 -18.58 6.40 -19.41
N GLN A 689 -18.01 5.52 -18.58
CA GLN A 689 -16.58 5.21 -18.63
C GLN A 689 -16.14 4.64 -19.99
N SER A 690 -16.97 3.81 -20.61
CA SER A 690 -16.68 3.20 -21.92
C SER A 690 -16.60 4.27 -23.03
N GLU A 691 -17.59 5.16 -23.07
CA GLU A 691 -17.62 6.24 -24.05
C GLU A 691 -16.53 7.29 -23.81
N GLN A 692 -16.19 7.55 -22.54
CA GLN A 692 -15.06 8.42 -22.20
C GLN A 692 -13.73 7.85 -22.73
N ALA A 693 -13.45 6.57 -22.49
CA ALA A 693 -12.23 5.93 -23.00
C ALA A 693 -12.16 5.97 -24.52
N ARG A 694 -13.29 5.75 -25.23
CA ARG A 694 -13.36 5.90 -26.69
C ARG A 694 -13.12 7.32 -27.14
N ALA A 695 -13.66 8.32 -26.44
CA ALA A 695 -13.42 9.72 -26.76
C ALA A 695 -11.93 10.07 -26.63
N VAL A 696 -11.25 9.58 -25.58
CA VAL A 696 -9.80 9.76 -25.39
C VAL A 696 -9.01 9.10 -26.51
N CYS A 697 -9.29 7.84 -26.84
CA CYS A 697 -8.62 7.16 -27.95
C CYS A 697 -8.81 7.91 -29.28
N LYS A 698 -9.98 8.51 -29.49
CA LYS A 698 -10.30 9.28 -30.69
C LYS A 698 -9.51 10.60 -30.77
N ILE A 699 -9.27 11.26 -29.63
CA ILE A 699 -8.41 12.45 -29.56
C ILE A 699 -7.02 12.11 -30.10
N VAL A 700 -6.43 11.02 -29.61
CA VAL A 700 -5.10 10.57 -30.01
C VAL A 700 -5.03 10.19 -31.49
N LEU A 701 -6.05 9.49 -32.02
CA LEU A 701 -6.06 8.99 -33.40
C LEU A 701 -6.42 10.06 -34.45
N GLU A 702 -7.27 11.03 -34.09
CA GLU A 702 -7.83 12.00 -35.04
C GLU A 702 -7.32 13.43 -34.81
N GLY A 703 -6.51 13.68 -33.78
CA GLY A 703 -6.00 15.01 -33.45
C GLY A 703 -7.11 16.00 -33.09
N LYS A 704 -8.18 15.53 -32.46
CA LYS A 704 -9.34 16.36 -32.08
C LYS A 704 -9.12 17.00 -30.72
N ALA A 705 -9.60 18.23 -30.57
CA ALA A 705 -9.66 18.91 -29.29
C ALA A 705 -10.42 18.09 -28.24
N ALA A 706 -9.97 18.15 -27.00
CA ALA A 706 -10.66 17.53 -25.87
C ALA A 706 -12.12 18.00 -25.76
N PRO A 707 -13.06 17.10 -25.42
CA PRO A 707 -14.49 17.43 -25.29
C PRO A 707 -14.83 18.24 -24.02
N ILE A 708 -13.83 18.59 -23.21
CA ILE A 708 -13.95 19.42 -22.02
C ILE A 708 -13.02 20.62 -22.24
N ALA A 709 -13.57 21.83 -22.26
CA ALA A 709 -12.75 23.02 -22.48
C ALA A 709 -11.83 23.27 -21.28
N LEU A 710 -10.64 23.83 -21.52
CA LEU A 710 -9.72 24.20 -20.43
C LEU A 710 -10.39 25.17 -19.44
N GLU A 711 -11.23 26.07 -19.93
CA GLU A 711 -12.01 27.00 -19.10
C GLU A 711 -13.00 26.27 -18.17
N ASP A 712 -13.64 25.18 -18.65
CA ASP A 712 -14.49 24.32 -17.80
C ASP A 712 -13.64 23.67 -16.69
N LEU A 713 -12.46 23.13 -17.05
CA LEU A 713 -11.57 22.46 -16.09
C LEU A 713 -11.05 23.41 -15.01
N ALA A 714 -10.61 24.61 -15.42
CA ALA A 714 -10.13 25.66 -14.54
C ALA A 714 -11.23 26.15 -13.60
N THR A 715 -12.43 26.43 -14.13
CA THR A 715 -13.56 26.88 -13.30
C THR A 715 -13.99 25.79 -12.30
N ASN A 716 -14.13 24.55 -12.76
CA ASN A 716 -14.55 23.43 -11.90
C ASN A 716 -13.56 23.17 -10.77
N SER A 717 -12.27 23.08 -11.10
CA SER A 717 -11.24 22.79 -10.12
C SER A 717 -10.95 23.99 -9.21
N GLY A 718 -11.08 25.23 -9.71
CA GLY A 718 -10.90 26.45 -8.93
C GLY A 718 -11.95 26.61 -7.83
N ILE A 719 -13.23 26.29 -8.11
CA ILE A 719 -14.30 26.28 -7.10
C ILE A 719 -13.98 25.37 -5.91
N ILE A 720 -13.28 24.27 -6.20
CA ILE A 720 -12.89 23.28 -5.21
C ILE A 720 -11.67 23.74 -4.42
N ALA A 721 -10.72 24.42 -5.07
CA ALA A 721 -9.58 25.04 -4.39
C ALA A 721 -10.02 26.17 -3.44
N ASP A 722 -10.97 27.02 -3.87
CA ASP A 722 -11.58 28.07 -3.04
C ASP A 722 -12.23 27.50 -1.78
N TRP A 723 -12.83 26.30 -1.87
CA TRP A 723 -13.44 25.61 -0.73
C TRP A 723 -12.40 25.16 0.31
N LEU A 724 -11.19 24.80 -0.10
CA LEU A 724 -10.12 24.44 0.84
C LEU A 724 -9.49 25.64 1.54
N ALA A 725 -9.53 26.80 0.91
CA ALA A 725 -8.90 28.02 1.41
C ALA A 725 -9.74 28.74 2.49
N GLY A 726 -11.05 28.48 2.55
CA GLY A 726 -11.99 29.07 3.52
C GLY A 726 -12.36 28.11 4.64
#